data_AF-A0A2G6WMM9-F1
#
_entry.id   AF-A0A2G6WMM9-F1
#
_cell.length_a   1.000
_cell.length_b   1.000
_cell.length_c   1.000
_cell.angle_alpha   90.00
_cell.angle_beta   90.00
_cell.angle_gamma   90.00
#
_symmetry.space_group_name_H-M   'P 1'
#
loop_
_entity.id
_entity.type
_entity.pdbx_description
1 polymer ?
#
loop_
_entity_poly.entity_id
_entity_poly.type
_entity_poly.pdbx_seq_one_letter_code
_entity_poly.pdbx_strand_id
1 'polypeptide(L)'
;MKNNFLKSVFAITLGCAFFVSCKPKDSSDTVDGDVASKVYVAPGKYDEFYNFVSGGFSGQVSVYGLPSGRLLRVMPVFSEDPQSGYGYSEETKPMLNTSHGYVPWDDQHHLDLSQTNGEVDGRWLFANANNTPRIARIDLKTFRTAEIIELPNCGGNHSSPFITQNTEYVVGASRFSVPADNDNGDVPINTYKKNFKGHLSFVKVGKEGELDLAFQIVTPGVNFDLSHPGKKESHGWFFFSCYNTEQANTLLEVNASKNDKDFIMAVNWKKAEEYIKAGKGKRVPANYAHNTWDEKTQTAKSEIKKEVLILDAAELKDICYMIPCPKSPHGCDIDPTGEYIIGSGKLAALIPVFSFTKLKAAIANKQFDGSYAGIPVVKYEAALHGEVQKPGLGPLHTEFDGKGNAYTTMFVSSEVVKWNIKDLKVLDRKATYYSPGHLMVPGGNTEKPFGKYMVVYNKITKDRFLPTGPELAQSAQLFDISGDKMKLLLDFPTIGEPHYAQGIPADKIRNNGQLKFYKMADNKHPFAAKGEKETKVVREGNKVHIYMTCIRSHFAPDNIEGIRVGDEVYFHVTNLEQDWDVPHGFAIKGANTAELLIMPGETLTLKWTPQKKGIFPFYCTDFCSALHQEMQGYVRVSPAGSNVPISYSLGTNLPKE
;
A
#
# COMPACT_ATOMS: atom_id res chain seq x y z
N MET A 1 43.05 9.69 -53.60
CA MET A 1 42.24 9.15 -52.49
C MET A 1 43.08 9.05 -51.20
N LYS A 2 43.39 10.18 -50.54
CA LYS A 2 44.07 10.16 -49.22
C LYS A 2 43.85 11.41 -48.34
N ASN A 3 42.91 12.30 -48.69
CA ASN A 3 42.70 13.55 -47.94
C ASN A 3 41.27 13.81 -47.43
N ASN A 4 40.32 12.88 -47.66
CA ASN A 4 38.95 13.03 -47.14
C ASN A 4 38.68 12.21 -45.87
N PHE A 5 39.61 11.34 -45.46
CA PHE A 5 39.45 10.54 -44.23
C PHE A 5 39.84 11.32 -42.97
N LEU A 6 40.84 12.22 -43.05
CA LEU A 6 41.25 13.02 -41.89
C LEU A 6 40.26 14.12 -41.50
N LYS A 7 39.47 14.66 -42.44
CA LYS A 7 38.47 15.70 -42.13
C LYS A 7 37.22 15.12 -41.44
N SER A 8 36.86 13.88 -41.73
CA SER A 8 35.74 13.20 -41.07
C SER A 8 36.09 12.75 -39.65
N VAL A 9 37.35 12.42 -39.37
CA VAL A 9 37.80 12.05 -38.01
C VAL A 9 37.87 13.30 -37.11
N PHE A 10 38.27 14.46 -37.63
CA PHE A 10 38.35 15.69 -36.82
C PHE A 10 36.97 16.28 -36.46
N ALA A 11 35.97 16.11 -37.32
CA ALA A 11 34.59 16.53 -37.05
C ALA A 11 33.87 15.65 -36.02
N ILE A 12 34.26 14.38 -35.90
CA ILE A 12 33.70 13.45 -34.91
C ILE A 12 34.33 13.67 -33.51
N THR A 13 35.59 14.09 -33.43
CA THR A 13 36.21 14.48 -32.15
C THR A 13 35.72 15.81 -31.57
N LEU A 14 35.18 16.73 -32.37
CA LEU A 14 34.54 17.95 -31.85
C LEU A 14 33.06 17.77 -31.49
N GLY A 15 32.37 16.77 -32.05
CA GLY A 15 30.97 16.47 -31.76
C GLY A 15 30.74 15.68 -30.47
N CYS A 16 31.76 14.96 -29.97
CA CYS A 16 31.66 14.16 -28.74
C CYS A 16 32.03 14.91 -27.45
N ALA A 17 32.47 16.17 -27.53
CA ALA A 17 32.85 16.97 -26.36
C ALA A 17 31.68 17.74 -25.72
N PHE A 18 30.47 17.71 -26.29
CA PHE A 18 29.29 18.41 -25.77
C PHE A 18 28.27 17.52 -25.02
N PHE A 19 28.59 16.24 -24.81
CA PHE A 19 27.82 15.37 -23.90
C PHE A 19 28.42 15.33 -22.47
N VAL A 20 29.04 16.43 -22.04
CA VAL A 20 29.24 16.66 -20.60
C VAL A 20 27.88 16.97 -20.02
N SER A 21 27.27 15.92 -19.46
CA SER A 21 26.18 15.95 -18.49
C SER A 21 26.16 17.28 -17.75
N CYS A 22 25.06 18.02 -17.85
CA CYS A 22 24.74 19.13 -16.96
C CYS A 22 24.67 18.60 -15.52
N LYS A 23 25.82 18.43 -14.87
CA LYS A 23 25.89 18.33 -13.41
C LYS A 23 25.37 19.65 -12.85
N PRO A 24 24.42 19.63 -11.89
CA PRO A 24 24.08 20.80 -11.10
C PRO A 24 25.35 21.42 -10.53
N LYS A 25 25.44 22.75 -10.57
CA LYS A 25 26.68 23.51 -10.34
C LYS A 25 27.17 23.53 -8.88
N ASP A 26 26.57 22.75 -7.99
CA ASP A 26 26.89 22.62 -6.56
C ASP A 26 26.94 21.14 -6.11
N SER A 27 27.76 20.31 -6.76
CA SER A 27 27.92 18.89 -6.36
C SER A 27 29.07 18.63 -5.37
N SER A 28 29.61 19.66 -4.73
CA SER A 28 30.50 19.50 -3.58
C SER A 28 29.69 19.60 -2.29
N ASP A 29 28.84 18.61 -2.02
CA ASP A 29 28.48 18.33 -0.62
C ASP A 29 29.76 17.76 0.01
N THR A 30 30.51 18.61 0.70
CA THR A 30 31.44 18.15 1.73
C THR A 30 30.65 17.19 2.62
N VAL A 31 30.97 15.90 2.55
CA VAL A 31 30.46 14.93 3.52
C VAL A 31 31.02 15.38 4.86
N ASP A 32 30.21 16.14 5.59
CA ASP A 32 30.46 16.51 6.96
C ASP A 32 30.76 15.19 7.68
N GLY A 33 31.92 15.07 8.34
CA GLY A 33 32.37 13.81 8.96
C GLY A 33 31.40 13.25 10.02
N ASP A 34 30.34 13.99 10.32
CA ASP A 34 29.24 13.68 11.24
C ASP A 34 28.05 12.94 10.59
N VAL A 35 27.89 12.93 9.25
CA VAL A 35 26.67 12.38 8.62
C VAL A 35 26.48 10.89 8.93
N ALA A 36 27.55 10.10 8.84
CA ALA A 36 27.50 8.66 9.13
C ALA A 36 27.11 8.37 10.59
N SER A 37 27.53 9.24 11.53
CA SER A 37 27.21 9.11 12.95
C SER A 37 25.70 9.25 13.20
N LYS A 38 25.02 10.12 12.44
CA LYS A 38 23.60 10.43 12.58
C LYS A 38 22.65 9.32 12.14
N VAL A 39 23.13 8.42 11.27
CA VAL A 39 22.35 7.29 10.74
C VAL A 39 22.81 5.95 11.32
N TYR A 40 23.91 5.96 12.09
CA TYR A 40 24.42 4.78 12.74
C TYR A 40 23.55 4.41 13.96
N VAL A 41 22.94 3.23 13.91
CA VAL A 41 22.22 2.62 15.02
C VAL A 41 22.97 1.37 15.47
N ALA A 42 23.59 1.44 16.64
CA ALA A 42 24.43 0.36 17.16
C ALA A 42 23.64 -0.95 17.41
N PRO A 43 24.31 -2.13 17.36
CA PRO A 43 23.69 -3.40 17.75
C PRO A 43 23.03 -3.33 19.14
N GLY A 44 21.82 -3.86 19.25
CA GLY A 44 21.01 -3.78 20.48
C GLY A 44 20.32 -2.43 20.73
N LYS A 45 20.44 -1.46 19.80
CA LYS A 45 19.67 -0.21 19.81
C LYS A 45 18.63 -0.21 18.69
N TYR A 46 17.58 0.58 18.89
CA TYR A 46 16.44 0.67 17.99
C TYR A 46 16.46 1.98 17.18
N ASP A 47 15.93 1.90 15.96
CA ASP A 47 15.54 3.06 15.18
C ASP A 47 14.46 3.89 15.91
N GLU A 48 14.41 5.18 15.61
CA GLU A 48 13.48 6.13 16.22
C GLU A 48 12.10 6.10 15.57
N PHE A 49 12.02 5.77 14.28
CA PHE A 49 10.75 5.68 13.54
C PHE A 49 10.64 4.36 12.79
N TYR A 50 9.41 3.86 12.69
CA TYR A 50 9.02 2.96 11.61
C TYR A 50 8.72 3.79 10.35
N ASN A 51 9.18 3.29 9.21
CA ASN A 51 8.89 3.81 7.88
C ASN A 51 8.20 2.70 7.09
N PHE A 52 6.88 2.78 6.96
CA PHE A 52 6.07 1.87 6.16
C PHE A 52 6.08 2.34 4.73
N VAL A 53 6.64 1.54 3.83
CA VAL A 53 6.95 1.91 2.47
C VAL A 53 6.15 1.02 1.54
N SER A 54 5.51 1.65 0.54
CA SER A 54 4.79 0.93 -0.49
C SER A 54 5.67 -0.12 -1.16
N GLY A 55 5.13 -1.29 -1.44
CA GLY A 55 5.82 -2.34 -2.20
C GLY A 55 5.58 -2.24 -3.70
N GLY A 56 4.85 -1.23 -4.18
CA GLY A 56 4.47 -1.04 -5.58
C GLY A 56 3.96 -2.33 -6.22
N PHE A 57 4.58 -2.72 -7.33
CA PHE A 57 4.19 -3.89 -8.11
C PHE A 57 4.42 -5.25 -7.41
N SER A 58 5.02 -5.27 -6.20
CA SER A 58 5.01 -6.50 -5.39
C SER A 58 3.67 -6.75 -4.71
N GLY A 59 2.83 -5.72 -4.52
CA GLY A 59 1.56 -5.79 -3.79
C GLY A 59 1.70 -5.92 -2.26
N GLN A 60 2.91 -5.77 -1.74
CA GLN A 60 3.27 -5.93 -0.33
C GLN A 60 3.58 -4.58 0.33
N VAL A 61 3.90 -4.58 1.62
CA VAL A 61 4.38 -3.39 2.35
C VAL A 61 5.74 -3.66 2.97
N SER A 62 6.74 -2.85 2.65
CA SER A 62 8.06 -2.94 3.28
C SER A 62 8.13 -2.06 4.53
N VAL A 63 8.82 -2.51 5.56
CA VAL A 63 9.02 -1.78 6.83
C VAL A 63 10.50 -1.50 7.01
N TYR A 64 10.87 -0.22 7.01
CA TYR A 64 12.24 0.23 7.27
C TYR A 64 12.33 0.93 8.63
N GLY A 65 13.52 0.91 9.24
CA GLY A 65 13.85 1.73 10.41
C GLY A 65 14.52 3.05 10.00
N LEU A 66 14.15 4.17 10.64
CA LEU A 66 14.87 5.44 10.52
C LEU A 66 15.53 5.82 11.84
N PRO A 67 16.79 6.29 11.83
CA PRO A 67 17.51 6.79 10.66
C PRO A 67 18.38 5.76 9.91
N SER A 68 18.40 4.48 10.31
CA SER A 68 19.36 3.52 9.77
C SER A 68 19.11 3.07 8.32
N GLY A 69 17.89 3.23 7.81
CA GLY A 69 17.48 2.74 6.49
C GLY A 69 17.44 1.21 6.36
N ARG A 70 17.48 0.47 7.47
CA ARG A 70 17.46 -1.00 7.46
C ARG A 70 16.05 -1.52 7.15
N LEU A 71 15.96 -2.47 6.22
CA LEU A 71 14.75 -3.25 6.00
C LEU A 71 14.53 -4.20 7.20
N LEU A 72 13.39 -4.04 7.87
CA LEU A 72 13.02 -4.82 9.05
C LEU A 72 12.10 -5.99 8.70
N ARG A 73 11.16 -5.77 7.77
CA ARG A 73 10.15 -6.77 7.38
C ARG A 73 9.50 -6.39 6.03
N VAL A 74 9.03 -7.39 5.30
CA VAL A 74 8.03 -7.23 4.23
C VAL A 74 6.73 -7.89 4.71
N MET A 75 5.64 -7.13 4.75
CA MET A 75 4.32 -7.60 5.19
C MET A 75 3.48 -7.98 3.97
N PRO A 76 2.92 -9.20 3.94
CA PRO A 76 2.07 -9.61 2.85
C PRO A 76 0.68 -9.02 2.91
N VAL A 77 0.18 -8.54 1.76
CA VAL A 77 -1.10 -7.86 1.66
C VAL A 77 -1.92 -8.38 0.48
N PHE A 78 -1.55 -7.99 -0.75
CA PHE A 78 -2.35 -8.27 -1.95
C PHE A 78 -1.77 -9.37 -2.84
N SER A 79 -0.59 -9.89 -2.48
CA SER A 79 0.11 -10.90 -3.24
C SER A 79 0.43 -12.13 -2.39
N GLU A 80 0.54 -13.27 -3.07
CA GLU A 80 1.12 -14.47 -2.47
C GLU A 80 2.55 -14.20 -1.99
N ASP A 81 2.89 -14.74 -0.82
CA ASP A 81 4.23 -14.63 -0.24
C ASP A 81 4.74 -16.02 0.18
N PRO A 82 5.61 -16.63 -0.63
CA PRO A 82 6.11 -17.97 -0.32
C PRO A 82 7.03 -17.99 0.90
N GLN A 83 7.56 -16.84 1.34
CA GLN A 83 8.38 -16.76 2.56
C GLN A 83 7.54 -17.01 3.82
N SER A 84 6.35 -16.42 3.92
CA SER A 84 5.45 -16.61 5.07
C SER A 84 4.39 -17.69 4.87
N GLY A 85 4.19 -18.16 3.64
CA GLY A 85 3.08 -19.03 3.26
C GLY A 85 1.74 -18.29 3.12
N TYR A 86 1.73 -16.96 3.14
CA TYR A 86 0.52 -16.16 2.92
C TYR A 86 0.01 -16.30 1.49
N GLY A 87 -1.29 -16.53 1.34
CA GLY A 87 -1.93 -16.91 0.07
C GLY A 87 -1.78 -18.40 -0.27
N TYR A 88 -0.87 -19.13 0.38
CA TYR A 88 -0.66 -20.57 0.16
C TYR A 88 -1.34 -21.45 1.21
N SER A 89 -1.37 -21.02 2.47
CA SER A 89 -2.11 -21.70 3.54
C SER A 89 -3.62 -21.61 3.31
N GLU A 90 -4.34 -22.66 3.69
CA GLU A 90 -5.81 -22.68 3.54
C GLU A 90 -6.46 -21.52 4.33
N GLU A 91 -5.85 -21.11 5.43
CA GLU A 91 -6.29 -20.02 6.30
C GLU A 91 -6.19 -18.65 5.64
N THR A 92 -5.21 -18.43 4.76
CA THR A 92 -4.94 -17.10 4.17
C THR A 92 -5.41 -16.95 2.73
N LYS A 93 -5.64 -18.05 2.00
CA LYS A 93 -6.22 -18.01 0.64
C LYS A 93 -7.45 -17.11 0.50
N PRO A 94 -8.43 -17.11 1.44
CA PRO A 94 -9.59 -16.23 1.32
C PRO A 94 -9.25 -14.74 1.30
N MET A 95 -8.09 -14.31 1.82
CA MET A 95 -7.67 -12.91 1.77
C MET A 95 -7.46 -12.38 0.35
N LEU A 96 -7.15 -13.26 -0.60
CA LEU A 96 -6.86 -12.91 -1.99
C LEU A 96 -8.03 -13.19 -2.95
N ASN A 97 -9.20 -13.56 -2.41
CA ASN A 97 -10.42 -13.67 -3.19
C ASN A 97 -10.99 -12.30 -3.54
N THR A 98 -11.52 -12.19 -4.75
CA THR A 98 -12.14 -10.98 -5.31
C THR A 98 -13.42 -11.36 -6.03
N SER A 99 -14.20 -10.37 -6.49
CA SER A 99 -15.32 -10.60 -7.40
C SER A 99 -14.89 -11.24 -8.74
N HIS A 100 -13.60 -11.17 -9.08
CA HIS A 100 -12.98 -11.79 -10.26
C HIS A 100 -12.37 -13.17 -9.98
N GLY A 101 -12.55 -13.73 -8.78
CA GLY A 101 -11.93 -14.98 -8.34
C GLY A 101 -10.67 -14.75 -7.52
N TYR A 102 -9.80 -15.77 -7.47
CA TYR A 102 -8.55 -15.73 -6.72
C TYR A 102 -7.49 -14.92 -7.49
N VAL A 103 -7.04 -13.80 -6.92
CA VAL A 103 -6.07 -12.89 -7.55
C VAL A 103 -4.82 -12.78 -6.65
N PRO A 104 -3.73 -13.50 -6.98
CA PRO A 104 -2.55 -13.64 -6.11
C PRO A 104 -1.51 -12.52 -6.25
N TRP A 105 -1.89 -11.35 -6.78
CA TRP A 105 -1.00 -10.22 -6.95
C TRP A 105 -1.76 -8.89 -7.00
N ASP A 106 -1.07 -7.77 -6.75
CA ASP A 106 -1.54 -6.44 -7.12
C ASP A 106 -0.39 -5.41 -7.15
N ASP A 107 -0.72 -4.17 -7.50
CA ASP A 107 0.13 -2.99 -7.47
C ASP A 107 -0.34 -2.05 -6.34
N GLN A 108 0.44 -2.01 -5.26
CA GLN A 108 0.14 -1.25 -4.05
C GLN A 108 0.81 0.12 -4.08
N HIS A 109 0.03 1.20 -4.06
CA HIS A 109 0.57 2.55 -4.26
C HIS A 109 0.76 3.34 -2.95
N HIS A 110 -0.30 3.66 -2.23
CA HIS A 110 -0.26 4.50 -1.05
C HIS A 110 -0.59 3.76 0.23
N LEU A 111 -0.15 4.39 1.31
CA LEU A 111 -0.31 3.96 2.67
C LEU A 111 -0.80 5.14 3.48
N ASP A 112 -1.64 4.87 4.48
CA ASP A 112 -2.04 5.89 5.46
C ASP A 112 -2.21 5.25 6.84
N LEU A 113 -1.69 5.93 7.87
CA LEU A 113 -1.69 5.44 9.25
C LEU A 113 -2.93 5.95 9.97
N SER A 114 -3.61 5.09 10.73
CA SER A 114 -4.76 5.49 11.55
C SER A 114 -4.45 6.70 12.44
N GLN A 115 -5.45 7.58 12.57
CA GLN A 115 -5.35 8.84 13.29
C GLN A 115 -6.47 8.99 14.32
N THR A 116 -6.14 9.69 15.40
CA THR A 116 -7.09 10.16 16.42
C THR A 116 -6.81 11.64 16.64
N ASN A 117 -7.81 12.50 16.47
CA ASN A 117 -7.67 13.96 16.54
C ASN A 117 -6.56 14.50 15.64
N GLY A 118 -6.44 13.95 14.43
CA GLY A 118 -5.45 14.37 13.44
C GLY A 118 -4.01 14.03 13.81
N GLU A 119 -3.78 13.05 14.70
CA GLU A 119 -2.46 12.53 15.02
C GLU A 119 -2.40 11.03 14.78
N VAL A 120 -1.31 10.53 14.20
CA VAL A 120 -1.09 9.08 14.07
C VAL A 120 -1.08 8.39 15.43
N ASP A 121 -1.82 7.29 15.53
CA ASP A 121 -2.02 6.55 16.78
C ASP A 121 -1.47 5.12 16.77
N GLY A 122 -1.03 4.62 15.61
CA GLY A 122 -0.35 3.34 15.50
C GLY A 122 -1.26 2.12 15.73
N ARG A 123 -2.58 2.26 15.58
CA ARG A 123 -3.51 1.12 15.60
C ARG A 123 -3.43 0.32 14.30
N TRP A 124 -3.56 1.00 13.17
CA TRP A 124 -3.68 0.38 11.86
C TRP A 124 -2.87 1.13 10.79
N LEU A 125 -2.53 0.39 9.75
CA LEU A 125 -2.02 0.91 8.49
C LEU A 125 -2.98 0.48 7.39
N PHE A 126 -3.38 1.41 6.53
CA PHE A 126 -4.19 1.11 5.36
C PHE A 126 -3.32 1.07 4.11
N ALA A 127 -3.64 0.17 3.18
CA ALA A 127 -2.97 0.05 1.89
C ALA A 127 -4.02 -0.08 0.77
N ASN A 128 -3.74 0.42 -0.42
CA ASN A 128 -4.61 0.24 -1.59
C ASN A 128 -3.99 -0.72 -2.61
N ALA A 129 -4.84 -1.29 -3.47
CA ALA A 129 -4.44 -2.12 -4.61
C ALA A 129 -5.06 -1.54 -5.89
N ASN A 130 -4.26 -1.29 -6.93
CA ASN A 130 -4.69 -0.62 -8.15
C ASN A 130 -5.35 -1.55 -9.18
N ASN A 131 -4.80 -2.74 -9.41
CA ASN A 131 -5.21 -3.66 -10.47
C ASN A 131 -6.64 -4.15 -10.22
N THR A 132 -6.88 -4.74 -9.04
CA THR A 132 -8.23 -5.00 -8.55
C THR A 132 -8.49 -4.05 -7.39
N PRO A 133 -9.25 -2.94 -7.63
CA PRO A 133 -9.49 -1.90 -6.65
C PRO A 133 -9.88 -2.42 -5.28
N ARG A 134 -8.93 -2.37 -4.33
CA ARG A 134 -9.10 -2.88 -2.97
C ARG A 134 -8.43 -1.96 -1.97
N ILE A 135 -8.91 -1.99 -0.73
CA ILE A 135 -8.29 -1.37 0.43
C ILE A 135 -8.07 -2.45 1.49
N ALA A 136 -6.85 -2.55 1.99
CA ALA A 136 -6.48 -3.42 3.09
C ALA A 136 -6.31 -2.63 4.39
N ARG A 137 -6.63 -3.26 5.52
CA ARG A 137 -6.23 -2.84 6.86
C ARG A 137 -5.23 -3.83 7.42
N ILE A 138 -4.10 -3.31 7.89
CA ILE A 138 -3.04 -4.05 8.58
C ILE A 138 -3.10 -3.66 10.05
N ASP A 139 -3.16 -4.66 10.94
CA ASP A 139 -3.07 -4.43 12.38
C ASP A 139 -1.60 -4.26 12.78
N LEU A 140 -1.24 -3.10 13.33
CA LEU A 140 0.14 -2.79 13.70
C LEU A 140 0.54 -3.40 15.06
N LYS A 141 -0.39 -4.01 15.78
CA LYS A 141 -0.08 -4.84 16.93
C LYS A 141 0.47 -6.20 16.51
N THR A 142 -0.08 -6.80 15.45
CA THR A 142 0.33 -8.14 14.95
C THR A 142 1.18 -8.08 13.68
N PHE A 143 1.26 -6.91 13.03
CA PHE A 143 1.91 -6.72 11.72
C PHE A 143 1.35 -7.68 10.67
N ARG A 144 0.03 -7.87 10.67
CA ARG A 144 -0.70 -8.78 9.78
C ARG A 144 -1.85 -8.05 9.10
N THR A 145 -2.09 -8.39 7.85
CA THR A 145 -3.28 -7.94 7.11
C THR A 145 -4.52 -8.56 7.74
N ALA A 146 -5.35 -7.72 8.34
CA ALA A 146 -6.53 -8.13 9.09
C ALA A 146 -7.79 -8.15 8.22
N GLU A 147 -7.83 -7.34 7.17
CA GLU A 147 -9.05 -7.11 6.39
C GLU A 147 -8.72 -6.55 5.01
N ILE A 148 -9.45 -6.97 3.98
CA ILE A 148 -9.36 -6.43 2.61
C ILE A 148 -10.77 -6.27 2.07
N ILE A 149 -11.12 -5.08 1.59
CA ILE A 149 -12.41 -4.78 0.97
C ILE A 149 -12.19 -4.30 -0.46
N GLU A 150 -12.93 -4.89 -1.40
CA GLU A 150 -12.95 -4.49 -2.81
C GLU A 150 -13.89 -3.30 -3.04
N LEU A 151 -13.51 -2.43 -3.98
CA LEU A 151 -14.26 -1.24 -4.36
C LEU A 151 -14.92 -1.47 -5.74
N PRO A 152 -16.24 -1.73 -5.80
CA PRO A 152 -16.95 -1.88 -7.07
C PRO A 152 -17.00 -0.55 -7.82
N ASN A 153 -17.37 -0.57 -9.10
CA ASN A 153 -17.50 0.59 -9.99
C ASN A 153 -16.19 1.39 -10.17
N CYS A 154 -15.07 0.87 -9.68
CA CYS A 154 -13.78 1.53 -9.66
C CYS A 154 -12.83 0.89 -10.68
N GLY A 155 -12.03 1.70 -11.35
CA GLY A 155 -10.91 1.25 -12.17
C GLY A 155 -9.64 1.97 -11.73
N GLY A 156 -8.58 1.24 -11.37
CA GLY A 156 -7.34 1.83 -10.86
C GLY A 156 -7.54 2.61 -9.56
N ASN A 157 -7.41 1.98 -8.40
CA ASN A 157 -7.65 2.63 -7.09
C ASN A 157 -6.48 3.54 -6.64
N HIS A 158 -6.13 4.57 -7.40
CA HIS A 158 -4.88 5.32 -7.17
C HIS A 158 -5.01 6.35 -6.05
N SER A 159 -6.08 7.14 -6.03
CA SER A 159 -6.32 8.18 -5.02
C SER A 159 -6.85 7.54 -3.72
N SER A 160 -6.02 6.68 -3.13
CA SER A 160 -6.37 5.73 -2.08
C SER A 160 -5.10 5.13 -1.46
N PRO A 161 -5.12 4.68 -0.20
CA PRO A 161 -6.13 5.00 0.80
C PRO A 161 -5.76 6.34 1.45
N PHE A 162 -6.73 7.24 1.61
CA PHE A 162 -6.54 8.46 2.39
C PHE A 162 -7.62 8.55 3.46
N ILE A 163 -7.23 8.83 4.70
CA ILE A 163 -8.13 8.66 5.85
C ILE A 163 -8.50 9.98 6.49
N THR A 164 -9.72 10.11 6.98
CA THR A 164 -10.11 11.31 7.73
C THR A 164 -9.38 11.41 9.07
N GLN A 165 -9.31 12.62 9.65
CA GLN A 165 -8.45 12.92 10.82
C GLN A 165 -8.74 12.08 12.08
N ASN A 166 -9.90 11.43 12.20
CA ASN A 166 -10.19 10.49 13.29
C ASN A 166 -10.40 9.05 12.78
N THR A 167 -9.98 8.76 11.56
CA THR A 167 -10.21 7.49 10.87
C THR A 167 -11.69 7.12 10.87
N GLU A 168 -12.56 8.09 10.57
CA GLU A 168 -13.99 7.82 10.32
C GLU A 168 -14.21 7.11 8.98
N TYR A 169 -13.43 7.53 7.98
CA TYR A 169 -13.44 6.97 6.63
C TYR A 169 -12.02 6.74 6.13
N VAL A 170 -11.87 5.67 5.36
CA VAL A 170 -10.76 5.44 4.43
C VAL A 170 -11.35 5.58 3.03
N VAL A 171 -10.74 6.45 2.23
CA VAL A 171 -11.33 6.86 0.95
C VAL A 171 -10.46 6.40 -0.20
N GLY A 172 -11.11 5.89 -1.25
CA GLY A 172 -10.48 5.53 -2.53
C GLY A 172 -11.23 6.14 -3.70
N ALA A 173 -10.59 6.27 -4.87
CA ALA A 173 -11.25 6.77 -6.07
C ALA A 173 -10.72 6.15 -7.37
N SER A 174 -11.57 6.16 -8.39
CA SER A 174 -11.24 5.68 -9.74
C SER A 174 -10.19 6.56 -10.42
N ARG A 175 -9.03 6.00 -10.73
CA ARG A 175 -8.05 6.62 -11.66
C ARG A 175 -8.51 6.47 -13.10
N PHE A 176 -9.08 5.33 -13.44
CA PHE A 176 -9.60 5.01 -14.75
C PHE A 176 -11.11 4.98 -14.63
N SER A 177 -11.79 5.91 -15.29
CA SER A 177 -13.24 5.86 -15.36
C SER A 177 -13.66 4.57 -16.08
N VAL A 178 -14.79 4.01 -15.66
CA VAL A 178 -15.40 2.82 -16.24
C VAL A 178 -16.93 3.00 -16.27
N PRO A 179 -17.67 2.27 -17.11
CA PRO A 179 -19.10 2.10 -16.90
C PRO A 179 -19.37 1.49 -15.52
N ALA A 180 -20.52 1.81 -14.91
CA ALA A 180 -20.89 1.23 -13.62
C ALA A 180 -21.17 -0.28 -13.74
N ASP A 181 -20.87 -1.05 -12.69
CA ASP A 181 -20.97 -2.52 -12.69
C ASP A 181 -22.43 -3.01 -12.81
N ASN A 182 -23.38 -2.14 -12.47
CA ASN A 182 -24.82 -2.43 -12.51
C ASN A 182 -25.50 -2.04 -13.82
N ASP A 183 -24.76 -1.45 -14.77
CA ASP A 183 -25.24 -1.05 -16.08
C ASP A 183 -24.72 -2.00 -17.17
N ASN A 184 -25.20 -1.85 -18.42
CA ASN A 184 -24.57 -2.55 -19.55
C ASN A 184 -23.21 -1.91 -19.86
N GLY A 185 -22.15 -2.47 -19.28
CA GLY A 185 -20.77 -2.00 -19.47
C GLY A 185 -20.18 -2.31 -20.85
N ASP A 186 -20.84 -3.13 -21.68
CA ASP A 186 -20.41 -3.37 -23.06
C ASP A 186 -20.80 -2.19 -23.96
N VAL A 187 -19.90 -1.22 -24.03
CA VAL A 187 -20.05 0.01 -24.81
C VAL A 187 -18.78 0.33 -25.61
N PRO A 188 -18.88 0.95 -26.79
CA PRO A 188 -17.70 1.36 -27.56
C PRO A 188 -16.85 2.39 -26.80
N ILE A 189 -15.53 2.21 -26.75
CA ILE A 189 -14.61 3.08 -25.98
C ILE A 189 -14.69 4.56 -26.40
N ASN A 190 -14.94 4.84 -27.69
CA ASN A 190 -15.09 6.22 -28.20
C ASN A 190 -16.34 6.95 -27.66
N THR A 191 -17.19 6.27 -26.90
CA THR A 191 -18.33 6.86 -26.17
C THR A 191 -17.96 7.30 -24.75
N TYR A 192 -16.66 7.33 -24.40
CA TYR A 192 -16.13 7.64 -23.06
C TYR A 192 -16.89 8.75 -22.33
N LYS A 193 -17.01 9.94 -22.94
CA LYS A 193 -17.71 11.11 -22.36
C LYS A 193 -19.14 10.83 -21.90
N LYS A 194 -19.84 9.94 -22.60
CA LYS A 194 -21.23 9.58 -22.34
C LYS A 194 -21.32 8.49 -21.26
N ASN A 195 -20.55 7.42 -21.41
CA ASN A 195 -20.79 6.16 -20.71
C ASN A 195 -19.83 5.91 -19.53
N PHE A 196 -18.69 6.59 -19.46
CA PHE A 196 -17.67 6.34 -18.44
C PHE A 196 -17.81 7.34 -17.28
N LYS A 197 -17.73 6.85 -16.05
CA LYS A 197 -17.87 7.63 -14.82
C LYS A 197 -16.72 7.36 -13.86
N GLY A 198 -16.45 8.33 -13.00
CA GLY A 198 -15.58 8.14 -11.84
C GLY A 198 -16.42 7.82 -10.61
N HIS A 199 -15.83 7.12 -9.65
CA HIS A 199 -16.47 6.83 -8.36
C HIS A 199 -15.50 7.18 -7.23
N LEU A 200 -16.02 7.86 -6.22
CA LEU A 200 -15.34 8.11 -4.95
C LEU A 200 -15.93 7.17 -3.91
N SER A 201 -15.14 6.29 -3.33
CA SER A 201 -15.57 5.25 -2.39
C SER A 201 -15.23 5.63 -0.97
N PHE A 202 -16.25 5.76 -0.11
CA PHE A 202 -16.09 6.08 1.30
C PHE A 202 -16.28 4.80 2.12
N VAL A 203 -15.16 4.18 2.53
CA VAL A 203 -15.15 3.01 3.39
C VAL A 203 -15.14 3.48 4.84
N LYS A 204 -16.23 3.26 5.56
CA LYS A 204 -16.34 3.57 6.98
C LYS A 204 -15.46 2.63 7.78
N VAL A 205 -14.81 3.16 8.81
CA VAL A 205 -14.04 2.37 9.76
C VAL A 205 -14.80 2.30 11.09
N GLY A 206 -15.03 1.07 11.53
CA GLY A 206 -15.65 0.74 12.81
C GLY A 206 -14.73 1.06 14.00
N LYS A 207 -15.27 0.91 15.22
CA LYS A 207 -14.53 1.20 16.44
C LYS A 207 -13.31 0.30 16.60
N GLU A 208 -13.41 -0.97 16.20
CA GLU A 208 -12.33 -1.95 16.25
C GLU A 208 -11.60 -2.07 14.91
N GLY A 209 -11.90 -1.17 13.97
CA GLY A 209 -11.24 -1.05 12.67
C GLY A 209 -11.97 -1.74 11.53
N GLU A 210 -13.17 -2.29 11.76
CA GLU A 210 -13.93 -3.03 10.74
C GLU A 210 -14.26 -2.13 9.55
N LEU A 211 -14.08 -2.64 8.33
CA LEU A 211 -14.32 -1.89 7.10
C LEU A 211 -15.74 -2.14 6.59
N ASP A 212 -16.41 -1.08 6.19
CA ASP A 212 -17.73 -1.14 5.54
C ASP A 212 -17.81 -0.11 4.41
N LEU A 213 -18.09 -0.54 3.18
CA LEU A 213 -18.29 0.37 2.06
C LEU A 213 -19.63 1.12 2.22
N ALA A 214 -19.58 2.25 2.93
CA ALA A 214 -20.77 2.94 3.38
C ALA A 214 -21.54 3.61 2.23
N PHE A 215 -20.82 4.24 1.31
CA PHE A 215 -21.38 4.82 0.09
C PHE A 215 -20.29 5.11 -0.94
N GLN A 216 -20.71 5.32 -2.19
CA GLN A 216 -19.90 5.94 -3.22
C GLN A 216 -20.58 7.20 -3.75
N ILE A 217 -19.78 8.13 -4.28
CA ILE A 217 -20.26 9.28 -5.04
C ILE A 217 -19.89 9.03 -6.50
N VAL A 218 -20.88 8.93 -7.38
CA VAL A 218 -20.64 8.92 -8.83
C VAL A 218 -20.33 10.33 -9.30
N THR A 219 -19.28 10.44 -10.10
CA THR A 219 -18.75 11.70 -10.63
C THR A 219 -18.64 11.64 -12.16
N PRO A 220 -18.38 12.78 -12.82
CA PRO A 220 -17.98 12.76 -14.22
C PRO A 220 -16.77 11.85 -14.44
N GLY A 221 -16.65 11.30 -15.65
CA GLY A 221 -15.54 10.41 -16.02
C GLY A 221 -14.23 11.15 -16.20
N VAL A 222 -13.64 11.61 -15.08
CA VAL A 222 -12.30 12.17 -14.97
C VAL A 222 -11.37 11.16 -14.30
N ASN A 223 -10.06 11.40 -14.36
CA ASN A 223 -9.10 10.54 -13.70
C ASN A 223 -8.68 11.19 -12.37
N PHE A 224 -8.99 10.53 -11.25
CA PHE A 224 -8.52 10.97 -9.94
C PHE A 224 -7.08 10.48 -9.71
N ASP A 225 -6.20 11.37 -9.27
CA ASP A 225 -4.77 11.08 -9.06
C ASP A 225 -4.48 10.91 -7.56
N LEU A 226 -4.36 11.99 -6.80
CA LEU A 226 -4.17 12.00 -5.35
C LEU A 226 -5.34 12.65 -4.63
N SER A 227 -5.44 12.41 -3.33
CA SER A 227 -6.44 13.07 -2.49
C SER A 227 -5.98 13.17 -1.06
N HIS A 228 -6.59 14.08 -0.31
CA HIS A 228 -6.38 14.19 1.12
C HIS A 228 -7.64 14.72 1.82
N PRO A 229 -7.88 14.29 3.07
CA PRO A 229 -8.93 14.85 3.91
C PRO A 229 -8.60 16.29 4.28
N GLY A 230 -9.65 17.08 4.50
CA GLY A 230 -9.55 18.30 5.30
C GLY A 230 -9.27 17.97 6.78
N LYS A 231 -8.63 18.93 7.45
CA LYS A 231 -8.22 18.85 8.86
C LYS A 231 -8.74 20.07 9.61
N LYS A 232 -8.95 19.97 10.93
CA LYS A 232 -9.41 21.10 11.77
C LYS A 232 -10.58 21.86 11.13
N GLU A 233 -10.35 23.10 10.67
CA GLU A 233 -11.36 23.96 10.05
C GLU A 233 -11.92 23.40 8.75
N SER A 234 -11.14 22.61 7.99
CA SER A 234 -11.58 21.91 6.78
C SER A 234 -12.05 20.48 7.03
N HIS A 235 -12.07 20.02 8.29
CA HIS A 235 -12.68 18.74 8.63
C HIS A 235 -14.12 18.70 8.11
N GLY A 236 -14.52 17.55 7.56
CA GLY A 236 -15.78 17.41 6.84
C GLY A 236 -15.67 17.55 5.33
N TRP A 237 -14.48 17.91 4.83
CA TRP A 237 -14.16 17.97 3.40
C TRP A 237 -13.08 16.97 3.01
N PHE A 238 -13.05 16.65 1.72
CA PHE A 238 -12.03 15.84 1.06
C PHE A 238 -11.68 16.52 -0.27
N PHE A 239 -10.42 16.43 -0.69
CA PHE A 239 -9.94 17.11 -1.89
C PHE A 239 -9.25 16.10 -2.79
N PHE A 240 -9.61 16.06 -4.07
CA PHE A 240 -9.06 15.11 -5.05
C PHE A 240 -8.49 15.88 -6.22
N SER A 241 -7.24 15.64 -6.60
CA SER A 241 -6.73 16.12 -7.88
C SER A 241 -7.35 15.31 -9.02
N CYS A 242 -7.72 16.01 -10.08
CA CYS A 242 -8.30 15.43 -11.29
C CYS A 242 -7.42 15.79 -12.47
N TYR A 243 -7.11 14.81 -13.32
CA TYR A 243 -6.57 15.03 -14.67
C TYR A 243 -7.50 14.40 -15.70
N ASN A 244 -7.20 14.59 -16.99
CA ASN A 244 -8.05 14.13 -18.09
C ASN A 244 -9.47 14.70 -17.99
N THR A 245 -9.61 15.98 -17.63
CA THR A 245 -10.92 16.66 -17.61
C THR A 245 -11.51 16.83 -19.00
N GLU A 246 -10.69 16.66 -20.04
CA GLU A 246 -11.10 16.53 -21.44
C GLU A 246 -11.86 15.24 -21.73
N GLN A 247 -11.76 14.25 -20.83
CA GLN A 247 -12.35 12.93 -20.93
C GLN A 247 -11.90 12.21 -22.22
N ALA A 248 -10.60 12.25 -22.48
CA ALA A 248 -9.96 11.57 -23.60
C ALA A 248 -9.74 10.08 -23.27
N ASN A 249 -9.67 9.26 -24.32
CA ASN A 249 -9.51 7.80 -24.23
C ASN A 249 -8.38 7.24 -25.12
N THR A 250 -7.58 8.11 -25.76
CA THR A 250 -6.44 7.74 -26.62
C THR A 250 -5.48 8.91 -26.75
N LEU A 251 -4.19 8.61 -26.94
CA LEU A 251 -3.10 9.60 -26.98
C LEU A 251 -3.22 10.59 -25.82
N LEU A 252 -3.33 10.04 -24.60
CA LEU A 252 -3.68 10.82 -23.40
C LEU A 252 -2.63 11.90 -23.10
N GLU A 253 -1.37 11.64 -23.40
CA GLU A 253 -0.28 12.61 -23.28
C GLU A 253 -0.50 13.89 -24.09
N VAL A 254 -1.32 13.81 -25.15
CA VAL A 254 -1.72 14.97 -25.96
C VAL A 254 -3.15 15.42 -25.63
N ASN A 255 -4.08 14.48 -25.47
CA ASN A 255 -5.50 14.76 -25.44
C ASN A 255 -6.08 15.00 -24.03
N ALA A 256 -5.45 14.47 -22.98
CA ALA A 256 -5.83 14.67 -21.56
C ALA A 256 -5.08 15.85 -20.92
N SER A 257 -4.47 16.68 -21.77
CA SER A 257 -3.59 17.78 -21.41
C SER A 257 -3.75 18.89 -22.45
N LYS A 258 -4.98 19.19 -22.89
CA LYS A 258 -5.29 20.30 -23.78
C LYS A 258 -5.71 21.54 -23.01
N ASN A 259 -6.39 21.35 -21.88
CA ASN A 259 -6.82 22.43 -21.02
C ASN A 259 -5.62 23.03 -20.27
N ASP A 260 -5.64 24.34 -20.05
CA ASP A 260 -4.62 25.03 -19.24
C ASP A 260 -4.78 24.73 -17.74
N LYS A 261 -6.01 24.40 -17.32
CA LYS A 261 -6.37 23.98 -15.97
C LYS A 261 -7.28 22.76 -16.03
N ASP A 262 -6.96 21.78 -15.20
CA ASP A 262 -7.88 20.74 -14.77
C ASP A 262 -8.48 21.18 -13.41
N PHE A 263 -8.73 20.24 -12.49
CA PHE A 263 -9.41 20.54 -11.23
C PHE A 263 -8.76 19.87 -10.02
N ILE A 264 -8.99 20.49 -8.86
CA ILE A 264 -9.14 19.78 -7.60
C ILE A 264 -10.64 19.73 -7.29
N MET A 265 -11.22 18.53 -7.15
CA MET A 265 -12.59 18.36 -6.68
C MET A 265 -12.62 18.40 -5.15
N ALA A 266 -13.33 19.39 -4.59
CA ALA A 266 -13.65 19.46 -3.17
C ALA A 266 -14.98 18.77 -2.90
N VAL A 267 -14.99 17.83 -1.95
CA VAL A 267 -16.13 16.98 -1.59
C VAL A 267 -16.48 17.19 -0.13
N ASN A 268 -17.71 17.62 0.17
CA ASN A 268 -18.22 17.76 1.52
C ASN A 268 -18.89 16.45 1.96
N TRP A 269 -18.11 15.56 2.58
CA TRP A 269 -18.61 14.25 2.99
C TRP A 269 -19.57 14.33 4.18
N LYS A 270 -19.50 15.38 5.02
CA LYS A 270 -20.52 15.63 6.04
C LYS A 270 -21.87 15.95 5.41
N LYS A 271 -21.87 16.71 4.32
CA LYS A 271 -23.10 16.98 3.56
C LYS A 271 -23.63 15.73 2.87
N ALA A 272 -22.74 14.85 2.39
CA ALA A 272 -23.12 13.52 1.91
C ALA A 272 -23.83 12.69 3.00
N GLU A 273 -23.31 12.67 4.23
CA GLU A 273 -23.98 12.01 5.36
C GLU A 273 -25.37 12.59 5.66
N GLU A 274 -25.53 13.91 5.61
CA GLU A 274 -26.85 14.56 5.76
C GLU A 274 -27.84 14.09 4.69
N TYR A 275 -27.39 14.00 3.42
CA TYR A 275 -28.24 13.54 2.32
C TYR A 275 -28.60 12.06 2.42
N ILE A 276 -27.67 11.22 2.87
CA ILE A 276 -27.92 9.81 3.13
C ILE A 276 -28.99 9.67 4.21
N LYS A 277 -28.87 10.42 5.32
CA LYS A 277 -29.88 10.44 6.40
C LYS A 277 -31.24 10.94 5.91
N ALA A 278 -31.26 11.85 4.94
CA ALA A 278 -32.47 12.34 4.29
C ALA A 278 -33.01 11.42 3.18
N GLY A 279 -32.42 10.24 2.96
CA GLY A 279 -32.88 9.25 1.99
C GLY A 279 -32.61 9.60 0.53
N LYS A 280 -31.60 10.42 0.23
CA LYS A 280 -31.29 10.87 -1.14
C LYS A 280 -30.36 9.95 -1.94
N GLY A 281 -29.77 8.93 -1.31
CA GLY A 281 -28.96 7.93 -2.01
C GLY A 281 -29.79 6.79 -2.60
N LYS A 282 -29.24 6.12 -3.60
CA LYS A 282 -29.85 4.97 -4.29
C LYS A 282 -29.01 3.73 -4.05
N ARG A 283 -29.60 2.64 -3.56
CA ARG A 283 -28.90 1.34 -3.52
C ARG A 283 -28.94 0.72 -4.91
N VAL A 284 -27.80 0.29 -5.40
CA VAL A 284 -27.67 -0.37 -6.70
C VAL A 284 -26.97 -1.72 -6.55
N PRO A 285 -27.29 -2.72 -7.40
CA PRO A 285 -26.55 -3.98 -7.42
C PRO A 285 -25.05 -3.74 -7.65
N ALA A 286 -24.17 -4.45 -6.97
CA ALA A 286 -22.72 -4.42 -7.22
C ALA A 286 -22.08 -5.64 -6.55
N ASN A 287 -21.16 -6.33 -7.20
CA ASN A 287 -20.47 -7.48 -6.58
C ASN A 287 -19.06 -7.07 -6.18
N TYR A 288 -18.71 -7.25 -4.90
CA TYR A 288 -17.37 -6.97 -4.41
C TYR A 288 -17.04 -7.89 -3.22
N ALA A 289 -15.79 -8.31 -3.11
CA ALA A 289 -15.33 -9.15 -2.01
C ALA A 289 -15.03 -8.33 -0.74
N HIS A 290 -15.34 -8.93 0.40
CA HIS A 290 -14.93 -8.47 1.72
C HIS A 290 -14.29 -9.65 2.46
N ASN A 291 -12.98 -9.52 2.68
CA ASN A 291 -12.16 -10.56 3.27
C ASN A 291 -11.73 -10.12 4.68
N THR A 292 -11.88 -11.00 5.66
CA THR A 292 -11.62 -10.69 7.08
C THR A 292 -10.81 -11.81 7.72
N TRP A 293 -9.86 -11.44 8.60
CA TRP A 293 -9.07 -12.35 9.41
C TRP A 293 -9.58 -12.37 10.86
N ASP A 294 -9.76 -13.56 11.43
CA ASP A 294 -10.07 -13.72 12.86
C ASP A 294 -8.83 -14.26 13.59
N GLU A 295 -8.27 -13.45 14.50
CA GLU A 295 -7.06 -13.82 15.26
C GLU A 295 -7.27 -14.98 16.25
N LYS A 296 -8.50 -15.24 16.68
CA LYS A 296 -8.78 -16.35 17.63
C LYS A 296 -8.86 -17.66 16.88
N THR A 297 -9.54 -17.70 15.75
CA THR A 297 -9.63 -18.91 14.93
C THR A 297 -8.45 -19.04 13.98
N GLN A 298 -7.64 -17.98 13.79
CA GLN A 298 -6.48 -17.92 12.89
C GLN A 298 -6.87 -18.29 11.45
N THR A 299 -7.99 -17.76 10.98
CA THR A 299 -8.55 -18.08 9.65
C THR A 299 -9.10 -16.83 9.00
N ALA A 300 -8.95 -16.72 7.68
CA ALA A 300 -9.67 -15.75 6.88
C ALA A 300 -11.03 -16.27 6.42
N LYS A 301 -11.92 -15.34 6.11
CA LYS A 301 -13.19 -15.57 5.38
C LYS A 301 -13.28 -14.56 4.24
N SER A 302 -14.01 -14.93 3.19
CA SER A 302 -14.33 -14.08 2.06
C SER A 302 -15.84 -14.11 1.80
N GLU A 303 -16.46 -12.95 1.67
CA GLU A 303 -17.88 -12.78 1.38
C GLU A 303 -18.06 -11.84 0.18
N ILE A 304 -18.93 -12.22 -0.76
CA ILE A 304 -19.34 -11.31 -1.85
C ILE A 304 -20.54 -10.49 -1.38
N LYS A 305 -20.32 -9.18 -1.22
CA LYS A 305 -21.37 -8.18 -1.04
C LYS A 305 -22.03 -7.89 -2.39
N LYS A 306 -23.32 -7.52 -2.37
CA LYS A 306 -24.19 -7.52 -3.57
C LYS A 306 -24.80 -6.16 -3.93
N GLU A 307 -24.59 -5.15 -3.11
CA GLU A 307 -25.12 -3.81 -3.34
C GLU A 307 -24.24 -2.74 -2.69
N VAL A 308 -24.36 -1.52 -3.21
CA VAL A 308 -23.69 -0.33 -2.69
C VAL A 308 -24.64 0.86 -2.73
N LEU A 309 -24.51 1.78 -1.78
CA LEU A 309 -25.25 3.04 -1.75
C LEU A 309 -24.53 4.08 -2.62
N ILE A 310 -25.22 4.63 -3.62
CA ILE A 310 -24.69 5.66 -4.53
C ILE A 310 -25.35 7.01 -4.28
N LEU A 311 -24.52 8.05 -4.23
CA LEU A 311 -24.90 9.45 -4.35
C LEU A 311 -24.44 9.97 -5.72
N ASP A 312 -25.21 10.86 -6.34
CA ASP A 312 -24.84 11.48 -7.61
C ASP A 312 -24.43 12.94 -7.42
N ALA A 313 -23.16 13.25 -7.73
CA ALA A 313 -22.60 14.60 -7.61
C ALA A 313 -23.27 15.63 -8.54
N ALA A 314 -23.87 15.19 -9.65
CA ALA A 314 -24.62 16.05 -10.55
C ALA A 314 -26.06 16.30 -10.04
N GLU A 315 -26.67 15.38 -9.30
CA GLU A 315 -28.00 15.58 -8.69
C GLU A 315 -27.91 16.42 -7.40
N LEU A 316 -26.88 16.19 -6.58
CA LEU A 316 -26.69 16.81 -5.26
C LEU A 316 -25.74 18.03 -5.36
N LYS A 317 -26.31 19.23 -5.53
CA LYS A 317 -25.57 20.43 -5.96
C LYS A 317 -24.57 21.04 -4.98
N ASP A 318 -24.54 20.58 -3.74
CA ASP A 318 -23.75 21.14 -2.65
C ASP A 318 -22.86 20.10 -1.93
N ILE A 319 -22.67 18.92 -2.52
CA ILE A 319 -21.68 17.94 -2.04
C ILE A 319 -20.33 18.04 -2.74
N CYS A 320 -20.27 18.54 -3.98
CA CYS A 320 -19.04 18.62 -4.77
C CYS A 320 -18.86 20.01 -5.39
N TYR A 321 -17.60 20.48 -5.45
CA TYR A 321 -17.21 21.72 -6.10
C TYR A 321 -15.88 21.51 -6.84
N MET A 322 -15.72 22.12 -8.01
CA MET A 322 -14.47 22.06 -8.78
C MET A 322 -13.65 23.33 -8.56
N ILE A 323 -12.41 23.18 -8.12
CA ILE A 323 -11.44 24.26 -8.00
C ILE A 323 -10.49 24.17 -9.20
N PRO A 324 -10.45 25.15 -10.11
CA PRO A 324 -9.51 25.12 -11.23
C PRO A 324 -8.07 24.98 -10.74
N CYS A 325 -7.31 24.02 -11.27
CA CYS A 325 -5.93 23.76 -10.87
C CYS A 325 -5.05 23.60 -12.12
N PRO A 326 -3.82 24.15 -12.15
CA PRO A 326 -2.94 24.07 -13.30
C PRO A 326 -2.70 22.64 -13.80
N LYS A 327 -2.53 22.60 -15.12
CA LYS A 327 -2.56 21.45 -16.02
C LYS A 327 -2.11 20.10 -15.46
N SER A 328 -3.06 19.18 -15.43
CA SER A 328 -2.93 17.78 -15.06
C SER A 328 -2.29 17.59 -13.70
N PRO A 329 -2.83 18.19 -12.64
CA PRO A 329 -2.23 18.16 -11.33
C PRO A 329 -2.06 16.73 -10.81
N HIS A 330 -1.00 16.49 -10.04
CA HIS A 330 -0.75 15.22 -9.38
C HIS A 330 -1.11 15.30 -7.89
N GLY A 331 -0.26 15.93 -7.07
CA GLY A 331 -0.50 16.16 -5.65
C GLY A 331 -1.69 17.06 -5.34
N CYS A 332 -2.37 16.70 -4.25
CA CYS A 332 -3.43 17.47 -3.60
C CYS A 332 -3.24 17.28 -2.10
N ASP A 333 -2.48 18.18 -1.48
CA ASP A 333 -1.95 18.00 -0.11
C ASP A 333 -2.50 19.09 0.81
N ILE A 334 -2.94 18.71 2.01
CA ILE A 334 -3.63 19.60 2.94
C ILE A 334 -2.71 19.86 4.14
N ASP A 335 -2.42 21.13 4.41
CA ASP A 335 -1.48 21.51 5.44
C ASP A 335 -1.96 21.13 6.86
N PRO A 336 -1.07 21.09 7.87
CA PRO A 336 -1.42 20.70 9.24
C PRO A 336 -2.44 21.62 9.95
N THR A 337 -2.69 22.83 9.42
CA THR A 337 -3.75 23.72 9.92
C THR A 337 -5.11 23.44 9.28
N GLY A 338 -5.12 22.76 8.14
CA GLY A 338 -6.32 22.53 7.33
C GLY A 338 -6.80 23.75 6.55
N GLU A 339 -6.07 24.87 6.61
CA GLU A 339 -6.42 26.11 5.92
C GLU A 339 -5.92 26.11 4.46
N TYR A 340 -4.80 25.46 4.17
CA TYR A 340 -4.18 25.51 2.86
C TYR A 340 -4.29 24.17 2.12
N ILE A 341 -4.76 24.25 0.86
CA ILE A 341 -4.87 23.13 -0.07
C ILE A 341 -3.85 23.35 -1.18
N ILE A 342 -2.85 22.47 -1.25
CA ILE A 342 -1.71 22.60 -2.16
C ILE A 342 -1.97 21.73 -3.39
N GLY A 343 -2.04 22.36 -4.57
CA GLY A 343 -2.10 21.64 -5.84
C GLY A 343 -0.71 21.54 -6.47
N SER A 344 -0.27 20.34 -6.84
CA SER A 344 1.02 20.15 -7.53
C SER A 344 0.80 20.12 -9.04
N GLY A 345 1.23 21.17 -9.74
CA GLY A 345 0.86 21.43 -11.13
C GLY A 345 1.44 20.48 -12.19
N LYS A 346 2.29 19.49 -11.84
CA LYS A 346 2.92 18.49 -12.74
C LYS A 346 3.46 19.06 -14.05
N LEU A 347 2.62 19.22 -15.07
CA LEU A 347 2.99 19.77 -16.37
C LEU A 347 3.20 21.30 -16.33
N ALA A 348 2.62 21.96 -15.34
CA ALA A 348 2.88 23.36 -15.01
C ALA A 348 3.99 23.46 -13.96
N ALA A 349 4.99 24.31 -14.22
CA ALA A 349 6.03 24.69 -13.26
C ALA A 349 5.51 25.69 -12.20
N LEU A 350 4.42 25.32 -11.53
CA LEU A 350 3.64 26.16 -10.63
C LEU A 350 3.00 25.30 -9.54
N ILE A 351 2.92 25.84 -8.32
CA ILE A 351 2.19 25.22 -7.21
C ILE A 351 1.16 26.25 -6.72
N PRO A 352 -0.12 26.13 -7.10
CA PRO A 352 -1.18 26.90 -6.45
C PRO A 352 -1.39 26.47 -5.00
N VAL A 353 -1.61 27.45 -4.15
CA VAL A 353 -2.06 27.26 -2.77
C VAL A 353 -3.43 27.90 -2.66
N PHE A 354 -4.45 27.09 -2.40
CA PHE A 354 -5.81 27.55 -2.15
C PHE A 354 -6.04 27.71 -0.65
N SER A 355 -6.93 28.62 -0.27
CA SER A 355 -7.36 28.84 1.11
C SER A 355 -8.75 28.26 1.31
N PHE A 356 -8.92 27.42 2.34
CA PHE A 356 -10.19 26.82 2.68
C PHE A 356 -11.19 27.87 3.17
N THR A 357 -10.73 28.86 3.94
CA THR A 357 -11.55 30.01 4.32
C THR A 357 -12.09 30.76 3.10
N LYS A 358 -11.24 31.02 2.12
CA LYS A 358 -11.63 31.64 0.84
C LYS A 358 -12.58 30.74 0.04
N LEU A 359 -12.32 29.44 -0.04
CA LEU A 359 -13.20 28.47 -0.70
C LEU A 359 -14.62 28.48 -0.11
N LYS A 360 -14.75 28.43 1.23
CA LYS A 360 -16.03 28.54 1.92
C LYS A 360 -16.76 29.84 1.57
N ALA A 361 -16.04 30.96 1.59
CA ALA A 361 -16.61 32.27 1.23
C ALA A 361 -17.04 32.32 -0.25
N ALA A 362 -16.25 31.76 -1.16
CA ALA A 362 -16.58 31.70 -2.58
C ALA A 362 -17.84 30.86 -2.83
N ILE A 363 -17.97 29.71 -2.15
CA ILE A 363 -19.17 28.86 -2.22
C ILE A 363 -20.40 29.61 -1.68
N ALA A 364 -20.30 30.20 -0.49
CA ALA A 364 -21.40 30.93 0.14
C ALA A 364 -21.88 32.13 -0.71
N ASN A 365 -20.94 32.85 -1.32
CA ASN A 365 -21.21 34.00 -2.19
C ASN A 365 -21.50 33.61 -3.65
N LYS A 366 -21.57 32.31 -3.96
CA LYS A 366 -21.79 31.77 -5.32
C LYS A 366 -20.82 32.34 -6.37
N GLN A 367 -19.56 32.52 -6.00
CA GLN A 367 -18.49 32.98 -6.89
C GLN A 367 -18.03 31.84 -7.80
N PHE A 368 -18.90 31.47 -8.73
CA PHE A 368 -18.68 30.39 -9.68
C PHE A 368 -18.38 30.92 -11.09
N ASP A 369 -17.62 30.14 -11.85
CA ASP A 369 -17.32 30.32 -13.27
C ASP A 369 -17.91 29.15 -14.07
N GLY A 370 -19.24 29.08 -14.10
CA GLY A 370 -19.97 28.00 -14.75
C GLY A 370 -20.02 26.70 -13.94
N SER A 371 -20.18 25.59 -14.66
CA SER A 371 -20.27 24.23 -14.09
C SER A 371 -19.62 23.20 -15.00
N TYR A 372 -19.01 22.18 -14.41
CA TYR A 372 -18.48 21.02 -15.12
C TYR A 372 -19.38 19.82 -14.85
N ALA A 373 -20.07 19.33 -15.89
CA ALA A 373 -21.00 18.20 -15.79
C ALA A 373 -22.01 18.32 -14.62
N GLY A 374 -22.52 19.53 -14.40
CA GLY A 374 -23.51 19.83 -13.35
C GLY A 374 -22.93 20.16 -11.98
N ILE A 375 -21.60 20.10 -11.79
CA ILE A 375 -20.88 20.47 -10.57
C ILE A 375 -20.39 21.92 -10.69
N PRO A 376 -20.63 22.81 -9.70
CA PRO A 376 -20.17 24.19 -9.75
C PRO A 376 -18.65 24.31 -9.83
N VAL A 377 -18.15 25.19 -10.70
CA VAL A 377 -16.72 25.52 -10.79
C VAL A 377 -16.47 26.82 -10.04
N VAL A 378 -15.62 26.80 -9.02
CA VAL A 378 -15.26 27.99 -8.23
C VAL A 378 -14.34 28.90 -9.04
N LYS A 379 -14.56 30.21 -8.98
CA LYS A 379 -13.61 31.18 -9.58
C LYS A 379 -12.23 31.00 -8.95
N TYR A 380 -11.21 30.80 -9.79
CA TYR A 380 -9.86 30.48 -9.35
C TYR A 380 -9.33 31.46 -8.29
N GLU A 381 -9.42 32.76 -8.57
CA GLU A 381 -8.93 33.84 -7.71
C GLU A 381 -9.73 33.96 -6.41
N ALA A 382 -10.98 33.49 -6.41
CA ALA A 382 -11.84 33.53 -5.23
C ALA A 382 -11.42 32.51 -4.17
N ALA A 383 -10.80 31.39 -4.57
CA ALA A 383 -10.27 30.37 -3.65
C ALA A 383 -8.74 30.49 -3.43
N LEU A 384 -8.00 31.14 -4.34
CA LEU A 384 -6.55 31.21 -4.32
C LEU A 384 -6.00 32.01 -3.13
N HIS A 385 -5.08 31.43 -2.37
CA HIS A 385 -4.21 32.18 -1.44
C HIS A 385 -3.07 32.84 -2.22
N GLY A 386 -2.39 32.05 -3.06
CA GLY A 386 -1.41 32.53 -4.03
C GLY A 386 -0.72 31.34 -4.71
N GLU A 387 0.38 31.61 -5.40
CA GLU A 387 1.13 30.57 -6.11
C GLU A 387 2.61 30.65 -5.77
N VAL A 388 3.25 29.51 -5.54
CA VAL A 388 4.71 29.43 -5.37
C VAL A 388 5.35 29.62 -6.75
N GLN A 389 6.06 30.73 -6.92
CA GLN A 389 6.67 31.09 -8.20
C GLN A 389 8.02 30.39 -8.39
N LYS A 390 8.26 29.89 -9.61
CA LYS A 390 9.49 29.20 -10.02
C LYS A 390 9.88 28.06 -9.07
N PRO A 391 8.96 27.14 -8.71
CA PRO A 391 9.24 26.13 -7.70
C PRO A 391 10.18 25.04 -8.24
N GLY A 392 10.31 24.85 -9.55
CA GLY A 392 11.11 23.79 -10.17
C GLY A 392 10.33 23.20 -11.36
N LEU A 393 10.82 22.11 -11.95
CA LEU A 393 10.15 21.45 -13.07
C LEU A 393 9.54 20.11 -12.62
N GLY A 394 8.25 19.94 -12.88
CA GLY A 394 7.52 18.71 -12.53
C GLY A 394 7.16 18.59 -11.06
N PRO A 395 6.48 19.58 -10.43
CA PRO A 395 6.03 19.45 -9.05
C PRO A 395 5.04 18.29 -8.92
N LEU A 396 5.30 17.33 -8.04
CA LEU A 396 4.47 16.13 -7.88
C LEU A 396 3.77 16.04 -6.52
N HIS A 397 4.50 16.03 -5.41
CA HIS A 397 3.95 15.73 -4.09
C HIS A 397 4.51 16.69 -3.03
N THR A 398 3.70 17.06 -2.04
CA THR A 398 4.08 17.99 -0.97
C THR A 398 3.86 17.40 0.43
N GLU A 399 4.88 17.53 1.31
CA GLU A 399 4.79 17.17 2.74
C GLU A 399 5.14 18.36 3.65
N PHE A 400 4.79 18.27 4.93
CA PHE A 400 4.87 19.38 5.89
C PHE A 400 5.71 19.06 7.13
N ASP A 401 6.45 20.05 7.66
CA ASP A 401 7.29 19.89 8.87
C ASP A 401 6.62 20.29 10.18
N GLY A 402 5.39 20.82 10.15
CA GLY A 402 4.71 21.36 11.32
C GLY A 402 5.26 22.71 11.82
N LYS A 403 6.22 23.32 11.11
CA LYS A 403 6.86 24.61 11.42
C LYS A 403 6.49 25.69 10.39
N GLY A 404 5.44 25.47 9.61
CA GLY A 404 4.95 26.37 8.57
C GLY A 404 5.65 26.25 7.23
N ASN A 405 6.47 25.21 7.02
CA ASN A 405 7.12 24.95 5.75
C ASN A 405 6.54 23.69 5.07
N ALA A 406 6.63 23.71 3.76
CA ALA A 406 6.28 22.63 2.86
C ALA A 406 7.50 22.20 2.04
N TYR A 407 7.52 20.94 1.64
CA TYR A 407 8.58 20.30 0.89
C TYR A 407 7.95 19.66 -0.33
N THR A 408 8.33 20.09 -1.54
CA THR A 408 7.74 19.56 -2.77
C THR A 408 8.80 18.92 -3.66
N THR A 409 8.50 17.73 -4.18
CA THR A 409 9.35 17.03 -5.16
C THR A 409 9.19 17.61 -6.55
N MET A 410 10.30 17.70 -7.28
CA MET A 410 10.37 18.16 -8.67
C MET A 410 10.93 17.04 -9.54
N PHE A 411 10.06 16.32 -10.24
CA PHE A 411 10.41 15.11 -10.99
C PHE A 411 11.42 15.38 -12.11
N VAL A 412 11.22 16.46 -12.87
CA VAL A 412 12.02 16.74 -14.07
C VAL A 412 13.36 17.36 -13.69
N SER A 413 13.37 18.32 -12.77
CA SER A 413 14.62 18.92 -12.30
C SER A 413 15.38 18.06 -11.27
N SER A 414 14.80 16.94 -10.81
CA SER A 414 15.41 16.02 -9.84
C SER A 414 15.90 16.72 -8.59
N GLU A 415 14.98 17.38 -7.91
CA GLU A 415 15.23 18.11 -6.67
C GLU A 415 14.02 18.05 -5.74
N VAL A 416 14.27 18.37 -4.47
CA VAL A 416 13.24 18.68 -3.47
C VAL A 416 13.40 20.14 -3.03
N VAL A 417 12.27 20.82 -2.86
CA VAL A 417 12.22 22.27 -2.65
C VAL A 417 11.47 22.56 -1.36
N LYS A 418 12.15 23.20 -0.40
CA LYS A 418 11.56 23.70 0.84
C LYS A 418 11.05 25.12 0.62
N TRP A 419 9.82 25.39 1.00
CA TRP A 419 9.18 26.70 0.85
C TRP A 419 8.25 27.01 2.04
N ASN A 420 8.03 28.28 2.32
CA ASN A 420 7.12 28.72 3.39
C ASN A 420 5.67 28.80 2.88
N ILE A 421 4.73 28.18 3.60
CA ILE A 421 3.33 28.06 3.15
C ILE A 421 2.63 29.41 3.09
N LYS A 422 2.83 30.25 4.11
CA LYS A 422 2.15 31.54 4.23
C LYS A 422 2.69 32.56 3.24
N ASP A 423 4.01 32.66 3.15
CA ASP A 423 4.71 33.67 2.35
C ASP A 423 4.93 33.23 0.90
N LEU A 424 4.75 31.94 0.59
CA LEU A 424 4.94 31.33 -0.73
C LEU A 424 6.38 31.47 -1.27
N LYS A 425 7.35 31.60 -0.35
CA LYS A 425 8.77 31.81 -0.68
C LYS A 425 9.55 30.52 -0.59
N VAL A 426 10.34 30.25 -1.62
CA VAL A 426 11.35 29.18 -1.60
C VAL A 426 12.45 29.53 -0.60
N LEU A 427 12.77 28.60 0.29
CA LEU A 427 13.75 28.75 1.37
C LEU A 427 15.02 27.93 1.11
N ASP A 428 14.87 26.76 0.50
CA ASP A 428 15.97 25.85 0.23
C ASP A 428 15.66 24.88 -0.92
N ARG A 429 16.71 24.35 -1.54
CA ARG A 429 16.62 23.35 -2.60
C ARG A 429 17.73 22.33 -2.43
N LYS A 430 17.43 21.05 -2.68
CA LYS A 430 18.43 19.99 -2.70
C LYS A 430 18.19 19.07 -3.89
N ALA A 431 19.28 18.74 -4.59
CA ALA A 431 19.24 17.74 -5.64
C ALA A 431 18.88 16.37 -5.04
N THR A 432 18.14 15.59 -5.81
CA THR A 432 17.83 14.19 -5.53
C THR A 432 18.27 13.34 -6.72
N TYR A 433 18.42 12.04 -6.52
CA TYR A 433 19.09 11.19 -7.50
C TYR A 433 18.33 9.87 -7.72
N TYR A 434 17.43 9.80 -8.70
CA TYR A 434 16.91 10.87 -9.55
C TYR A 434 15.40 10.73 -9.75
N SER A 435 14.78 11.79 -10.26
CA SER A 435 13.36 11.82 -10.62
C SER A 435 12.48 11.42 -9.44
N PRO A 436 12.43 12.27 -8.40
CA PRO A 436 11.67 11.99 -7.19
C PRO A 436 10.17 11.96 -7.54
N GLY A 437 9.50 10.91 -7.07
CA GLY A 437 8.04 10.83 -7.10
C GLY A 437 7.46 11.50 -5.87
N HIS A 438 7.12 10.70 -4.86
CA HIS A 438 6.65 11.19 -3.58
C HIS A 438 7.80 11.37 -2.58
N LEU A 439 7.46 12.02 -1.47
CA LEU A 439 8.30 12.17 -0.30
C LEU A 439 7.45 11.88 0.94
N MET A 440 8.08 11.64 2.08
CA MET A 440 7.41 11.43 3.36
C MET A 440 8.16 12.21 4.44
N VAL A 441 7.42 13.00 5.22
CA VAL A 441 7.84 13.45 6.56
C VAL A 441 7.04 12.61 7.55
N PRO A 442 7.62 12.05 8.63
CA PRO A 442 6.83 11.23 9.55
C PRO A 442 5.66 12.04 10.13
N GLY A 443 4.44 11.53 9.94
CA GLY A 443 3.20 12.26 10.24
C GLY A 443 2.97 13.55 9.44
N GLY A 444 3.62 13.74 8.30
CA GLY A 444 3.57 14.96 7.48
C GLY A 444 2.17 15.29 6.97
N ASN A 445 1.37 14.28 6.66
CA ASN A 445 -0.04 14.39 6.30
C ASN A 445 -0.99 14.55 7.50
N THR A 446 -0.50 14.86 8.71
CA THR A 446 -1.30 14.99 9.95
C THR A 446 -1.34 16.43 10.50
N GLU A 447 -2.09 16.66 11.58
CA GLU A 447 -2.11 17.96 12.26
C GLU A 447 -0.82 18.28 13.03
N LYS A 448 -0.01 17.25 13.35
CA LYS A 448 1.26 17.39 14.10
C LYS A 448 2.37 16.51 13.49
N PRO A 449 2.98 16.95 12.38
CA PRO A 449 4.15 16.28 11.82
C PRO A 449 5.35 16.20 12.76
N PHE A 450 6.15 15.15 12.63
CA PHE A 450 7.43 14.99 13.30
C PHE A 450 8.56 15.51 12.39
N GLY A 451 8.64 16.84 12.24
CA GLY A 451 9.56 17.57 11.34
C GLY A 451 11.05 17.49 11.69
N LYS A 452 11.59 16.27 11.78
CA LYS A 452 13.00 15.93 12.00
C LYS A 452 13.63 15.31 10.74
N TYR A 453 12.91 14.40 10.09
CA TYR A 453 13.37 13.69 8.91
C TYR A 453 12.41 13.87 7.73
N MET A 454 12.96 13.78 6.52
CA MET A 454 12.21 13.65 5.27
C MET A 454 12.84 12.54 4.44
N VAL A 455 12.05 11.65 3.87
CA VAL A 455 12.50 10.64 2.91
C VAL A 455 11.96 10.98 1.54
N VAL A 456 12.81 11.01 0.52
CA VAL A 456 12.42 11.22 -0.87
C VAL A 456 12.57 9.92 -1.64
N TYR A 457 11.50 9.49 -2.33
CA TYR A 457 11.46 8.23 -3.07
C TYR A 457 11.70 8.48 -4.57
N ASN A 458 12.90 8.12 -5.03
CA ASN A 458 13.39 8.34 -6.39
C ASN A 458 13.05 7.18 -7.31
N LYS A 459 12.61 7.48 -8.54
CA LYS A 459 12.15 6.48 -9.51
C LYS A 459 13.26 5.93 -10.40
N ILE A 460 14.36 6.67 -10.52
CA ILE A 460 15.47 6.32 -11.40
C ILE A 460 16.76 6.23 -10.58
N THR A 461 17.35 5.03 -10.53
CA THR A 461 18.53 4.76 -9.69
C THR A 461 19.85 4.95 -10.41
N LYS A 462 20.02 4.46 -11.64
CA LYS A 462 21.29 4.59 -12.40
C LYS A 462 22.54 4.22 -11.59
N ASP A 463 23.32 5.22 -11.16
CA ASP A 463 24.67 5.12 -10.60
C ASP A 463 24.72 5.17 -9.06
N ARG A 464 23.55 5.08 -8.38
CA ARG A 464 23.50 5.18 -6.91
C ARG A 464 24.02 3.95 -6.17
N PHE A 465 23.86 2.76 -6.74
CA PHE A 465 24.24 1.49 -6.13
C PHE A 465 25.11 0.66 -7.06
N LEU A 466 25.67 -0.44 -6.54
CA LEU A 466 26.32 -1.43 -7.39
C LEU A 466 25.32 -1.95 -8.43
N PRO A 467 25.73 -2.05 -9.71
CA PRO A 467 24.82 -2.45 -10.78
C PRO A 467 24.39 -3.92 -10.63
N THR A 468 23.08 -4.17 -10.74
CA THR A 468 22.47 -5.50 -10.62
C THR A 468 21.95 -6.05 -11.96
N GLY A 469 22.40 -5.47 -13.08
CA GLY A 469 21.91 -5.79 -14.43
C GLY A 469 20.89 -4.76 -14.94
N PRO A 470 20.02 -5.15 -15.88
CA PRO A 470 19.01 -4.24 -16.46
C PRO A 470 17.96 -3.76 -15.46
N GLU A 471 17.75 -4.50 -14.38
CA GLU A 471 16.83 -4.15 -13.29
C GLU A 471 17.62 -3.62 -12.09
N LEU A 472 17.17 -2.49 -11.55
CA LEU A 472 17.76 -1.84 -10.39
C LEU A 472 16.68 -1.63 -9.33
N ALA A 473 17.07 -1.75 -8.06
CA ALA A 473 16.25 -1.28 -6.95
C ALA A 473 16.10 0.25 -7.01
N GLN A 474 14.91 0.78 -6.72
CA GLN A 474 14.69 2.22 -6.53
C GLN A 474 15.46 2.75 -5.31
N SER A 475 15.68 4.06 -5.25
CA SER A 475 16.44 4.71 -4.18
C SER A 475 15.53 5.56 -3.29
N ALA A 476 15.68 5.42 -1.98
CA ALA A 476 15.13 6.32 -0.99
C ALA A 476 16.26 7.15 -0.37
N GLN A 477 16.05 8.46 -0.28
CA GLN A 477 17.02 9.41 0.26
C GLN A 477 16.49 10.08 1.52
N LEU A 478 17.17 9.86 2.65
CA LEU A 478 16.83 10.44 3.95
C LEU A 478 17.54 11.78 4.14
N PHE A 479 16.79 12.83 4.48
CA PHE A 479 17.28 14.15 4.81
C PHE A 479 16.96 14.51 6.27
N ASP A 480 17.91 15.17 6.94
CA ASP A 480 17.68 15.94 8.16
C ASP A 480 17.02 17.26 7.79
N ILE A 481 15.86 17.52 8.39
CA ILE A 481 15.09 18.76 8.20
C ILE A 481 14.85 19.49 9.54
N SER A 482 15.57 19.11 10.59
CA SER A 482 15.41 19.70 11.92
C SER A 482 15.81 21.18 11.98
N GLY A 483 16.81 21.58 11.18
CA GLY A 483 17.31 22.96 11.06
C GLY A 483 16.80 23.72 9.83
N ASP A 484 17.45 24.85 9.55
CA ASP A 484 17.02 25.77 8.48
C ASP A 484 17.21 25.20 7.07
N LYS A 485 18.29 24.44 6.87
CA LYS A 485 18.70 23.86 5.59
C LYS A 485 18.58 22.33 5.62
N MET A 486 18.12 21.77 4.50
CA MET A 486 18.02 20.32 4.33
C MET A 486 19.43 19.71 4.22
N LYS A 487 19.69 18.59 4.90
CA LYS A 487 20.96 17.86 4.80
C LYS A 487 20.72 16.40 4.45
N LEU A 488 21.24 15.93 3.32
CA LEU A 488 21.18 14.52 2.95
C LEU A 488 21.99 13.69 3.97
N LEU A 489 21.38 12.64 4.50
CA LEU A 489 21.97 11.76 5.51
C LEU A 489 22.28 10.36 4.98
N LEU A 490 21.34 9.77 4.23
CA LEU A 490 21.44 8.39 3.78
C LEU A 490 20.77 8.22 2.41
N ASP A 491 21.31 7.29 1.64
CA ASP A 491 20.73 6.79 0.40
C ASP A 491 20.66 5.26 0.54
N PHE A 492 19.47 4.68 0.41
CA PHE A 492 19.25 3.23 0.61
C PHE A 492 18.28 2.64 -0.43
N PRO A 493 18.49 1.38 -0.86
CA PRO A 493 17.66 0.75 -1.86
C PRO A 493 16.29 0.37 -1.31
N THR A 494 15.29 0.37 -2.19
CA THR A 494 13.92 -0.06 -1.91
C THR A 494 13.42 -1.09 -2.90
N ILE A 495 12.42 -1.87 -2.51
CA ILE A 495 11.86 -2.98 -3.30
C ILE A 495 10.57 -2.54 -3.99
N GLY A 496 10.37 -2.98 -5.24
CA GLY A 496 9.05 -2.98 -5.89
C GLY A 496 8.56 -1.63 -6.41
N GLU A 497 9.43 -0.64 -6.60
CA GLU A 497 9.08 0.75 -6.92
C GLU A 497 8.06 1.37 -5.94
N PRO A 498 8.47 1.72 -4.71
CA PRO A 498 7.55 2.35 -3.76
C PRO A 498 6.93 3.63 -4.30
N HIS A 499 5.61 3.75 -4.25
CA HIS A 499 4.93 4.98 -4.66
C HIS A 499 4.89 6.02 -3.53
N TYR A 500 4.49 5.62 -2.32
CA TYR A 500 4.44 6.47 -1.13
C TYR A 500 4.84 5.72 0.16
N ALA A 501 4.87 6.43 1.28
CA ALA A 501 5.22 5.88 2.58
C ALA A 501 4.60 6.65 3.74
N GLN A 502 4.56 6.02 4.92
CA GLN A 502 4.10 6.59 6.18
C GLN A 502 5.12 6.36 7.29
N GLY A 503 5.42 7.42 8.05
CA GLY A 503 6.37 7.39 9.16
C GLY A 503 5.72 7.65 10.51
N ILE A 504 6.11 6.90 11.55
CA ILE A 504 5.61 7.06 12.92
C ILE A 504 6.70 6.76 13.95
N PRO A 505 6.78 7.51 15.07
CA PRO A 505 7.69 7.19 16.16
C PRO A 505 7.55 5.74 16.61
N ALA A 506 8.66 5.02 16.74
CA ALA A 506 8.67 3.59 17.02
C ALA A 506 7.93 3.23 18.31
N ASP A 507 8.01 4.11 19.32
CA ASP A 507 7.38 3.92 20.62
C ASP A 507 5.84 3.97 20.58
N LYS A 508 5.23 4.61 19.57
CA LYS A 508 3.76 4.57 19.40
C LYS A 508 3.27 3.17 19.01
N ILE A 509 4.12 2.32 18.46
CA ILE A 509 3.78 0.94 18.10
C ILE A 509 4.31 -0.04 19.15
N ARG A 510 5.60 0.08 19.51
CA ARG A 510 6.25 -0.83 20.47
C ARG A 510 5.58 -0.83 21.84
N ASN A 511 5.03 0.31 22.26
CA ASN A 511 4.33 0.44 23.53
C ASN A 511 2.80 0.22 23.41
N ASN A 512 2.28 -0.09 22.22
CA ASN A 512 0.85 -0.37 21.97
C ASN A 512 0.48 -1.85 22.18
N GLY A 513 1.26 -2.57 22.99
CA GLY A 513 1.03 -3.98 23.28
C GLY A 513 1.31 -4.90 22.09
N GLN A 514 2.30 -4.57 21.24
CA GLN A 514 2.76 -5.39 20.11
C GLN A 514 2.84 -6.88 20.49
N LEU A 515 2.23 -7.72 19.66
CA LEU A 515 2.15 -9.15 19.94
C LEU A 515 3.51 -9.82 19.69
N LYS A 516 3.96 -10.62 20.66
CA LYS A 516 5.19 -11.41 20.55
C LYS A 516 4.92 -12.85 20.10
N PHE A 517 3.90 -13.47 20.68
CA PHE A 517 3.45 -14.81 20.34
C PHE A 517 1.98 -14.99 20.69
N TYR A 518 1.33 -15.98 20.09
CA TYR A 518 -0.04 -16.34 20.39
C TYR A 518 -0.08 -17.28 21.60
N LYS A 519 -0.97 -17.00 22.55
CA LYS A 519 -1.17 -17.90 23.70
C LYS A 519 -1.91 -19.13 23.24
N MET A 520 -1.40 -20.32 23.57
CA MET A 520 -2.06 -21.59 23.18
C MET A 520 -3.49 -21.72 23.73
N ALA A 521 -3.75 -21.15 24.90
CA ALA A 521 -5.08 -21.13 25.50
C ALA A 521 -6.11 -20.36 24.65
N ASP A 522 -5.65 -19.33 23.93
CA ASP A 522 -6.50 -18.45 23.11
C ASP A 522 -6.69 -18.97 21.68
N ASN A 523 -5.89 -19.94 21.24
CA ASN A 523 -6.04 -20.58 19.93
C ASN A 523 -7.35 -21.37 19.86
N LYS A 524 -8.26 -20.94 18.97
CA LYS A 524 -9.57 -21.56 18.71
C LYS A 524 -9.66 -22.11 17.28
N HIS A 525 -8.53 -22.32 16.62
CA HIS A 525 -8.50 -22.91 15.30
C HIS A 525 -9.17 -24.30 15.33
N PRO A 526 -10.09 -24.62 14.41
CA PRO A 526 -10.89 -25.85 14.46
C PRO A 526 -10.05 -27.12 14.36
N PHE A 527 -8.84 -27.02 13.79
CA PHE A 527 -7.91 -28.12 13.62
C PHE A 527 -6.69 -28.06 14.56
N ALA A 528 -6.69 -27.18 15.56
CA ALA A 528 -5.59 -27.10 16.51
C ALA A 528 -5.42 -28.42 17.28
N ALA A 529 -4.17 -28.84 17.43
CA ALA A 529 -3.77 -29.89 18.37
C ALA A 529 -2.94 -29.22 19.48
N LYS A 530 -3.48 -29.15 20.70
CA LYS A 530 -2.87 -28.42 21.83
C LYS A 530 -1.88 -29.27 22.63
N GLY A 531 -1.30 -30.26 21.96
CA GLY A 531 -0.31 -31.19 22.50
C GLY A 531 -0.27 -32.48 21.68
N GLU A 532 0.82 -33.23 21.82
CA GLU A 532 1.06 -34.43 21.02
C GLU A 532 -0.04 -35.50 21.16
N LYS A 533 -0.70 -35.57 22.32
CA LYS A 533 -1.82 -36.50 22.57
C LYS A 533 -3.07 -36.21 21.74
N GLU A 534 -3.18 -35.01 21.18
CA GLU A 534 -4.29 -34.61 20.32
C GLU A 534 -3.99 -34.82 18.82
N THR A 535 -2.75 -35.20 18.49
CA THR A 535 -2.34 -35.51 17.12
C THR A 535 -3.03 -36.78 16.63
N LYS A 536 -3.38 -36.81 15.34
CA LYS A 536 -4.11 -37.91 14.71
C LYS A 536 -4.11 -37.79 13.19
N VAL A 537 -4.32 -38.91 12.51
CA VAL A 537 -4.61 -38.96 11.07
C VAL A 537 -6.00 -39.54 10.86
N VAL A 538 -6.87 -38.79 10.18
CA VAL A 538 -8.29 -39.13 9.96
C VAL A 538 -8.57 -39.11 8.45
N ARG A 539 -9.20 -40.17 7.93
CA ARG A 539 -9.63 -40.26 6.53
C ARG A 539 -11.14 -40.11 6.42
N GLU A 540 -11.57 -39.23 5.52
CA GLU A 540 -12.96 -38.97 5.16
C GLU A 540 -13.10 -39.08 3.63
N GLY A 541 -13.41 -40.29 3.15
CA GLY A 541 -13.37 -40.58 1.70
C GLY A 541 -11.95 -40.41 1.12
N ASN A 542 -11.81 -39.48 0.18
CA ASN A 542 -10.52 -39.11 -0.43
C ASN A 542 -9.80 -37.98 0.32
N LYS A 543 -10.42 -37.37 1.35
CA LYS A 543 -9.78 -36.37 2.19
C LYS A 543 -9.06 -37.03 3.35
N VAL A 544 -7.85 -36.59 3.65
CA VAL A 544 -7.07 -37.06 4.80
C VAL A 544 -6.59 -35.87 5.61
N HIS A 545 -7.04 -35.79 6.85
CA HIS A 545 -6.69 -34.74 7.79
C HIS A 545 -5.61 -35.25 8.75
N ILE A 546 -4.45 -34.58 8.74
CA ILE A 546 -3.31 -34.87 9.59
C ILE A 546 -3.22 -33.73 10.60
N TYR A 547 -3.59 -34.00 11.84
CA TYR A 547 -3.46 -33.09 12.96
C TYR A 547 -2.07 -33.30 13.55
N MET A 548 -1.20 -32.30 13.37
CA MET A 548 0.21 -32.36 13.68
C MET A 548 0.59 -31.23 14.63
N THR A 549 1.55 -31.48 15.51
CA THR A 549 2.19 -30.45 16.33
C THR A 549 3.66 -30.30 15.96
N CYS A 550 4.20 -29.10 16.10
CA CYS A 550 5.64 -28.83 16.10
C CYS A 550 6.05 -28.17 17.43
N ILE A 551 7.17 -28.64 17.96
CA ILE A 551 7.93 -28.03 19.06
C ILE A 551 9.40 -28.27 18.72
N ARG A 552 10.32 -27.47 19.26
CA ARG A 552 11.75 -27.56 18.92
C ARG A 552 12.23 -29.01 18.84
N SER A 553 12.82 -29.32 17.67
CA SER A 553 13.50 -30.57 17.32
C SER A 553 12.64 -31.74 16.82
N HIS A 554 11.29 -31.67 16.80
CA HIS A 554 10.48 -32.72 16.16
C HIS A 554 9.06 -32.31 15.76
N PHE A 555 8.50 -33.04 14.80
CA PHE A 555 7.07 -33.06 14.50
C PHE A 555 6.41 -34.23 15.23
N ALA A 556 5.11 -34.11 15.52
CA ALA A 556 4.29 -35.23 15.98
C ALA A 556 2.98 -35.28 15.18
N PRO A 557 2.69 -36.35 14.42
CA PRO A 557 3.54 -37.51 14.14
C PRO A 557 4.69 -37.19 13.16
N ASP A 558 5.72 -38.03 13.14
CA ASP A 558 6.85 -37.95 12.20
C ASP A 558 6.80 -39.04 11.11
N ASN A 559 5.99 -40.10 11.29
CA ASN A 559 5.80 -41.15 10.30
C ASN A 559 4.32 -41.34 10.01
N ILE A 560 3.92 -41.27 8.74
CA ILE A 560 2.52 -41.35 8.29
C ILE A 560 2.38 -42.37 7.16
N GLU A 561 1.37 -43.22 7.30
CA GLU A 561 1.12 -44.38 6.46
C GLU A 561 -0.31 -44.39 5.93
N GLY A 562 -0.51 -45.04 4.78
CA GLY A 562 -1.86 -45.23 4.21
C GLY A 562 -2.43 -44.07 3.41
N ILE A 563 -1.60 -43.09 3.02
CA ILE A 563 -1.96 -42.07 2.01
C ILE A 563 -1.97 -42.73 0.62
N ARG A 564 -2.81 -42.25 -0.28
CA ARG A 564 -3.00 -42.78 -1.64
C ARG A 564 -2.82 -41.67 -2.66
N VAL A 565 -2.38 -42.05 -3.87
CA VAL A 565 -2.38 -41.14 -5.03
C VAL A 565 -3.80 -40.60 -5.23
N GLY A 566 -3.90 -39.27 -5.36
CA GLY A 566 -5.18 -38.56 -5.54
C GLY A 566 -5.93 -38.19 -4.25
N ASP A 567 -5.41 -38.56 -3.06
CA ASP A 567 -5.98 -38.05 -1.81
C ASP A 567 -5.80 -36.52 -1.71
N GLU A 568 -6.76 -35.83 -1.10
CA GLU A 568 -6.59 -34.46 -0.64
C GLU A 568 -6.08 -34.50 0.80
N VAL A 569 -4.77 -34.30 0.96
CA VAL A 569 -4.10 -34.40 2.26
C VAL A 569 -3.97 -33.00 2.85
N TYR A 570 -4.49 -32.82 4.06
CA TYR A 570 -4.42 -31.57 4.82
C TYR A 570 -3.52 -31.76 6.04
N PHE A 571 -2.39 -31.06 6.07
CA PHE A 571 -1.52 -31.00 7.24
C PHE A 571 -1.90 -29.79 8.08
N HIS A 572 -2.62 -30.02 9.17
CA HIS A 572 -2.96 -29.00 10.16
C HIS A 572 -1.84 -28.99 11.21
N VAL A 573 -0.93 -28.03 11.13
CA VAL A 573 0.28 -27.98 11.94
C VAL A 573 0.14 -26.90 13.00
N THR A 574 0.22 -27.28 14.28
CA THR A 574 0.15 -26.37 15.43
C THR A 574 1.51 -26.18 16.08
N ASN A 575 2.01 -24.94 16.16
CA ASN A 575 3.25 -24.60 16.84
C ASN A 575 3.02 -24.46 18.36
N LEU A 576 3.58 -25.39 19.13
CA LEU A 576 3.44 -25.46 20.57
C LEU A 576 4.37 -24.54 21.36
N GLU A 577 5.31 -23.84 20.70
CA GLU A 577 6.21 -22.90 21.38
C GLU A 577 5.42 -21.79 22.07
N GLN A 578 5.88 -21.39 23.25
CA GLN A 578 5.37 -20.25 24.03
C GLN A 578 6.51 -19.30 24.40
N ASP A 579 7.46 -19.17 23.48
CA ASP A 579 8.59 -18.25 23.54
C ASP A 579 8.59 -17.36 22.30
N TRP A 580 9.14 -16.17 22.42
CA TRP A 580 9.20 -15.19 21.33
C TRP A 580 10.29 -15.57 20.33
N ASP A 581 10.03 -15.36 19.04
CA ASP A 581 11.00 -15.56 17.95
C ASP A 581 11.41 -17.04 17.74
N VAL A 582 10.45 -17.95 17.93
CA VAL A 582 10.62 -19.39 17.66
C VAL A 582 9.56 -19.91 16.66
N PRO A 583 9.53 -19.38 15.43
CA PRO A 583 8.66 -19.92 14.40
C PRO A 583 9.08 -21.35 14.02
N HIS A 584 8.17 -22.06 13.35
CA HIS A 584 8.46 -23.36 12.74
C HIS A 584 8.03 -23.34 11.28
N GLY A 585 8.79 -24.06 10.47
CA GLY A 585 8.49 -24.28 9.06
C GLY A 585 7.77 -25.60 8.82
N PHE A 586 7.08 -25.73 7.69
CA PHE A 586 6.61 -27.04 7.20
C PHE A 586 6.57 -27.08 5.68
N ALA A 587 7.32 -28.02 5.09
CA ALA A 587 7.26 -28.34 3.67
C ALA A 587 7.31 -29.85 3.43
N ILE A 588 6.65 -30.32 2.38
CA ILE A 588 6.66 -31.72 1.95
C ILE A 588 7.16 -31.85 0.52
N LYS A 589 8.02 -32.85 0.28
CA LYS A 589 8.68 -33.07 -1.01
C LYS A 589 7.68 -33.11 -2.17
N GLY A 590 7.89 -32.23 -3.16
CA GLY A 590 7.10 -32.23 -4.39
C GLY A 590 5.68 -31.69 -4.24
N ALA A 591 5.37 -31.00 -3.13
CA ALA A 591 4.19 -30.15 -3.07
C ALA A 591 4.30 -29.01 -4.10
N ASN A 592 3.21 -28.73 -4.81
CA ASN A 592 3.13 -27.63 -5.78
C ASN A 592 2.50 -26.38 -5.14
N THR A 593 2.92 -26.07 -3.92
CA THR A 593 2.52 -24.93 -3.09
C THR A 593 3.73 -24.52 -2.24
N ALA A 594 3.73 -23.31 -1.67
CA ALA A 594 4.79 -22.88 -0.77
C ALA A 594 4.74 -23.59 0.60
N GLU A 595 5.81 -23.41 1.37
CA GLU A 595 5.89 -23.82 2.77
C GLU A 595 4.88 -23.08 3.67
N LEU A 596 4.72 -23.58 4.89
CA LEU A 596 4.11 -22.82 5.99
C LEU A 596 5.21 -22.22 6.86
N LEU A 597 5.06 -20.97 7.27
CA LEU A 597 5.80 -20.37 8.38
C LEU A 597 4.84 -20.12 9.54
N ILE A 598 4.97 -20.89 10.62
CA ILE A 598 3.97 -21.03 11.68
C ILE A 598 4.49 -20.35 12.95
N MET A 599 3.87 -19.25 13.35
CA MET A 599 4.30 -18.49 14.53
C MET A 599 4.02 -19.25 15.85
N PRO A 600 4.73 -18.96 16.95
CA PRO A 600 4.46 -19.60 18.24
C PRO A 600 2.99 -19.44 18.67
N GLY A 601 2.32 -20.55 18.94
CA GLY A 601 0.90 -20.63 19.29
C GLY A 601 -0.09 -20.62 18.10
N GLU A 602 0.40 -20.62 16.87
CA GLU A 602 -0.40 -20.62 15.65
C GLU A 602 -0.67 -22.03 15.13
N THR A 603 -1.81 -22.21 14.46
CA THR A 603 -2.13 -23.37 13.65
C THR A 603 -2.34 -22.93 12.21
N LEU A 604 -1.65 -23.56 11.25
CA LEU A 604 -1.85 -23.36 9.81
C LEU A 604 -2.01 -24.70 9.09
N THR A 605 -2.62 -24.65 7.90
CA THR A 605 -2.90 -25.83 7.09
C THR A 605 -2.26 -25.75 5.72
N LEU A 606 -1.50 -26.80 5.37
CA LEU A 606 -1.02 -27.05 4.02
C LEU A 606 -1.86 -28.14 3.36
N LYS A 607 -2.46 -27.84 2.21
CA LYS A 607 -3.12 -28.83 1.34
C LYS A 607 -2.14 -29.39 0.32
N TRP A 608 -2.07 -30.71 0.22
CA TRP A 608 -1.25 -31.43 -0.74
C TRP A 608 -2.03 -32.57 -1.41
N THR A 609 -1.89 -32.71 -2.73
CA THR A 609 -2.49 -33.83 -3.48
C THR A 609 -1.38 -34.64 -4.16
N PRO A 610 -0.96 -35.79 -3.60
CA PRO A 610 0.10 -36.60 -4.17
C PRO A 610 -0.29 -37.17 -5.53
N GLN A 611 0.53 -36.90 -6.54
CA GLN A 611 0.33 -37.38 -7.92
C GLN A 611 1.03 -38.71 -8.22
N LYS A 612 1.90 -39.18 -7.33
CA LYS A 612 2.72 -40.39 -7.55
C LYS A 612 2.85 -41.19 -6.26
N LYS A 613 2.94 -42.52 -6.39
CA LYS A 613 3.26 -43.41 -5.27
C LYS A 613 4.73 -43.26 -4.88
N GLY A 614 5.06 -43.48 -3.62
CA GLY A 614 6.43 -43.40 -3.11
C GLY A 614 6.52 -42.94 -1.66
N ILE A 615 7.74 -42.64 -1.23
CA ILE A 615 8.03 -42.06 0.08
C ILE A 615 8.31 -40.56 -0.09
N PHE A 616 7.60 -39.76 0.68
CA PHE A 616 7.61 -38.30 0.61
C PHE A 616 8.05 -37.75 1.96
N PRO A 617 9.32 -37.32 2.10
CA PRO A 617 9.76 -36.64 3.30
C PRO A 617 9.12 -35.26 3.42
N PHE A 618 8.88 -34.84 4.66
CA PHE A 618 8.58 -33.48 5.06
C PHE A 618 9.57 -33.01 6.12
N TYR A 619 9.77 -31.70 6.25
CA TYR A 619 10.77 -31.14 7.15
C TYR A 619 10.41 -29.72 7.60
N CYS A 620 11.05 -29.28 8.68
CA CYS A 620 11.00 -27.89 9.12
C CYS A 620 11.95 -27.04 8.27
N THR A 621 11.37 -26.10 7.54
CA THR A 621 12.11 -25.15 6.69
C THR A 621 12.81 -24.05 7.49
N ASP A 622 12.28 -23.72 8.67
CA ASP A 622 12.87 -22.72 9.57
C ASP A 622 13.99 -23.32 10.45
N PHE A 623 15.00 -22.51 10.76
CA PHE A 623 16.09 -22.89 11.67
C PHE A 623 15.64 -22.71 13.13
N CYS A 624 14.72 -23.57 13.57
CA CYS A 624 14.06 -23.43 14.87
C CYS A 624 14.88 -23.95 16.06
N SER A 625 15.89 -24.81 15.84
CA SER A 625 16.75 -25.36 16.90
C SER A 625 18.09 -25.87 16.37
N ALA A 626 19.03 -26.20 17.26
CA ALA A 626 20.29 -26.85 16.86
C ALA A 626 20.08 -28.19 16.13
N LEU A 627 18.92 -28.83 16.32
CA LEU A 627 18.52 -30.08 15.68
C LEU A 627 17.45 -29.84 14.59
N HIS A 628 17.47 -28.68 13.92
CA HIS A 628 16.48 -28.38 12.88
C HIS A 628 16.55 -29.35 11.68
N GLN A 629 17.73 -29.94 11.42
CA GLN A 629 17.90 -30.91 10.34
C GLN A 629 17.24 -32.26 10.66
N GLU A 630 17.22 -32.64 11.94
CA GLU A 630 16.58 -33.84 12.46
C GLU A 630 15.06 -33.69 12.55
N MET A 631 14.55 -32.45 12.52
CA MET A 631 13.12 -32.14 12.51
C MET A 631 12.49 -32.42 11.15
N GLN A 632 12.28 -33.70 10.87
CA GLN A 632 11.73 -34.23 9.63
C GLN A 632 10.85 -35.46 9.87
N GLY A 633 10.14 -35.87 8.84
CA GLY A 633 9.33 -37.07 8.86
C GLY A 633 9.01 -37.59 7.46
N TYR A 634 8.24 -38.68 7.39
CA TYR A 634 7.94 -39.36 6.13
C TYR A 634 6.46 -39.67 5.98
N VAL A 635 5.99 -39.55 4.73
CA VAL A 635 4.68 -40.04 4.30
C VAL A 635 4.84 -41.12 3.24
N ARG A 636 4.23 -42.30 3.45
CA ARG A 636 4.10 -43.32 2.39
C ARG A 636 2.82 -43.10 1.60
N VAL A 637 2.98 -42.84 0.31
CA VAL A 637 1.87 -42.76 -0.66
C VAL A 637 1.80 -44.06 -1.46
N SER A 638 0.67 -44.74 -1.35
CA SER A 638 0.32 -45.97 -2.06
C SER A 638 -0.42 -45.67 -3.37
N PRO A 639 -0.52 -46.63 -4.31
CA PRO A 639 -1.39 -46.49 -5.48
C PRO A 639 -2.85 -46.16 -5.10
N ALA A 640 -3.58 -45.51 -6.02
CA ALA A 640 -5.02 -45.34 -5.88
C ALA A 640 -5.71 -46.71 -5.67
N GLY A 641 -6.69 -46.77 -4.77
CA GLY A 641 -7.41 -48.01 -4.42
C GLY A 641 -6.65 -48.99 -3.52
N SER A 642 -5.45 -48.66 -3.03
CA SER A 642 -4.71 -49.50 -2.09
C SER A 642 -5.41 -49.65 -0.73
N ASN A 643 -5.29 -50.83 -0.10
CA ASN A 643 -5.87 -51.14 1.22
C ASN A 643 -4.90 -50.93 2.39
N VAL A 644 -3.77 -50.25 2.19
CA VAL A 644 -2.89 -49.89 3.30
C VAL A 644 -3.67 -49.06 4.33
N PRO A 645 -3.74 -49.50 5.60
CA PRO A 645 -4.49 -48.79 6.62
C PRO A 645 -3.80 -47.46 6.97
N ILE A 646 -4.59 -46.46 7.32
CA ILE A 646 -4.06 -45.24 7.94
C ILE A 646 -3.41 -45.63 9.25
N SER A 647 -2.14 -45.26 9.40
CA SER A 647 -1.41 -45.36 10.66
C SER A 647 -0.41 -44.21 10.76
N TYR A 648 -0.03 -43.88 11.99
CA TYR A 648 0.94 -42.84 12.28
C TYR A 648 1.68 -43.18 13.57
N SER A 649 2.93 -42.71 13.69
CA SER A 649 3.74 -42.93 14.88
C SER A 649 4.64 -41.73 15.19
N LEU A 650 5.18 -41.75 16.41
CA LEU A 650 6.23 -40.87 16.90
C LEU A 650 7.12 -41.73 17.82
N GLY A 651 8.44 -41.73 17.58
CA GLY A 651 9.40 -42.46 18.43
C GLY A 651 9.28 -44.00 18.40
N THR A 652 8.47 -44.57 17.50
CA THR A 652 8.33 -46.03 17.31
C THR A 652 8.37 -46.40 15.83
N ASN A 653 9.23 -47.35 15.46
CA ASN A 653 9.33 -47.88 14.10
C ASN A 653 8.51 -49.16 13.89
N LEU A 654 7.72 -49.56 14.87
CA LEU A 654 6.97 -50.82 14.87
C LEU A 654 5.47 -50.53 14.73
N PRO A 655 4.73 -51.23 13.86
CA PRO A 655 3.29 -51.28 13.94
C PRO A 655 2.89 -51.71 15.37
N LYS A 656 1.80 -51.16 15.92
CA LYS A 656 1.21 -51.76 17.13
C LYS A 656 0.90 -53.22 16.80
N GLU A 657 1.49 -54.15 17.55
CA GLU A 657 1.22 -55.60 17.46
C GLU A 657 -0.27 -55.90 17.62
#